data_AF-A0AAC9Z7N9-F1
#
_entry.id   AF-A0AAC9Z7N9-F1
#
_cell.length_a   1.000
_cell.length_b   1.000
_cell.length_c   1.000
_cell.angle_alpha   90.00
_cell.angle_beta   90.00
_cell.angle_gamma   90.00
#
_symmetry.space_group_name_H-M   'P 1'
#
loop_
_entity.id
_entity.type
_entity.pdbx_description
1 polymer ?
#
loop_
_entity_poly.entity_id
_entity_poly.type
_entity_poly.pdbx_seq_one_letter_code
_entity_poly.pdbx_strand_id
1 'polypeptide(L)'
;MSNTVTFTLDGEQVTADAGLTIWEVANGRGLKIPHLCHKPQPGYRPDGNCRACMVEIEGERTLAASCIREPAEGMVVTTNNARAEGARKMVMELLVADQPKQEEARDKSSHLWDMAELNGVSESRFPKLEKDRIPLLDDSHVAMKVNLDACISCNLCVRACREVQVNDVIGMAGRGHDAYPVFDIADPMGQSSCVACGECVQACPTGALMPATVMDDNQVGDSKDYDSETESVCPFCGVGCKVSLKVKDGKVKHVEGINGPANEGRLCVKGRFGFDYIHHPHRLTKPLIRRDDAPAKGLNVDPGNLSTHFREATWEEAMDLAGKELMRLRDEDPKSVAGFGSAKCTNEEAYLFQKFIRQGFKHNNVDHCTRLCHASSVAALIENVGSGAVTATFNEIENADVAIVIGSNPIENHPVAATYFKQFTKRGGKLIVMDPRGVGLRRFATEMVQFRPGADVSMLNAIMNVIVEEELYDSQYIHRWTENWEAEKEHLKQFTPEKMSEICGISPDQLRRVARIFAGGNAGLIFWGMGISQHIHGTDNSRCLISLALMTGNVGKPGAGLHPLRGQNNVQGASDAGLIPMFLPDYQTVTSDDVRKSFTDVWGGGDFSNEKGLTVTEIVDQAYAGNIKGMYIQGENPAMSDPDADHARDAFAKLELMIVQDIFLTETANYADIILPASALYEKNGTVSNTNRQVQRVRPAVAPPGEAREDWKVTVELARRIGLPWDYKDVSEVFNEMKLNMNSLNNITWERLETETITYPSLHETDPGQAIVFGDGFPRPEGRARFTPASVIPPDEAPDAEYPMIMTTGRQLEHWHTGSMTRRSLVLDAVEPEANCSLNPCTLKLMGVEPGEMVRLSTRRGSIEIMARADRAIAEDMVFVPFAYVEAAANILTNPALDPYGKIPEFKFSAVKIEKIEGQIAAE
;
A
#
# COMPACT_ATOMS: atom_id res chain seq x y z
N MET A 1 -16.05 -17.48 29.15
CA MET A 1 -15.95 -16.97 30.52
C MET A 1 -14.55 -16.40 30.65
N SER A 2 -14.38 -15.09 30.84
CA SER A 2 -13.06 -14.53 31.07
C SER A 2 -12.59 -14.99 32.46
N ASN A 3 -11.42 -15.63 32.51
CA ASN A 3 -10.77 -15.90 33.79
C ASN A 3 -10.19 -14.57 34.26
N THR A 4 -10.80 -13.97 35.28
CA THR A 4 -10.25 -12.78 35.94
C THR A 4 -9.45 -13.19 37.17
N VAL A 5 -8.52 -12.34 37.56
CA VAL A 5 -7.71 -12.49 38.78
C VAL A 5 -7.90 -11.25 39.64
N THR A 6 -8.12 -11.43 40.94
CA THR A 6 -8.21 -10.33 41.90
C THR A 6 -6.97 -10.30 42.79
N PHE A 7 -6.33 -9.14 42.86
CA PHE A 7 -5.13 -8.91 43.66
C PHE A 7 -5.14 -7.50 44.27
N THR A 8 -4.17 -7.17 45.12
CA THR A 8 -4.01 -5.84 45.72
C THR A 8 -2.84 -5.11 45.07
N LEU A 9 -3.09 -3.88 44.59
CA LEU A 9 -2.07 -2.98 44.03
C LEU A 9 -2.10 -1.66 44.81
N ASP A 10 -1.01 -1.32 45.47
CA ASP A 10 -0.87 -0.09 46.27
C ASP A 10 -1.99 0.10 47.32
N GLY A 11 -2.46 -1.01 47.89
CA GLY A 11 -3.51 -1.04 48.92
C GLY A 11 -4.94 -1.10 48.38
N GLU A 12 -5.13 -1.01 47.06
CA GLU A 12 -6.44 -1.11 46.41
C GLU A 12 -6.68 -2.51 45.84
N GLN A 13 -7.91 -3.02 45.93
CA GLN A 13 -8.27 -4.25 45.24
C GLN A 13 -8.47 -4.02 43.75
N VAL A 14 -7.92 -4.93 42.97
CA VAL A 14 -7.74 -4.84 41.53
C VAL A 14 -8.18 -6.14 40.89
N THR A 15 -9.18 -6.08 40.03
CA THR A 15 -9.53 -7.18 39.13
C THR A 15 -8.96 -6.91 37.74
N ALA A 16 -8.29 -7.90 37.16
CA ALA A 16 -7.72 -7.86 35.82
C ALA A 16 -8.03 -9.16 35.06
N ASP A 17 -8.04 -9.09 33.73
CA ASP A 17 -8.10 -10.29 32.90
C ASP A 17 -6.81 -11.10 33.03
N ALA A 18 -6.93 -12.43 33.04
CA ALA A 18 -5.77 -13.31 33.07
C ALA A 18 -4.87 -13.08 31.84
N GLY A 19 -3.55 -13.15 32.04
CA GLY A 19 -2.54 -12.90 31.00
C GLY A 19 -2.04 -11.45 30.93
N LEU A 20 -2.70 -10.50 31.60
CA LEU A 20 -2.14 -9.14 31.75
C LEU A 20 -1.03 -9.13 32.80
N THR A 21 0.04 -8.40 32.51
CA THR A 21 1.13 -8.17 33.46
C THR A 21 0.75 -7.09 34.48
N ILE A 22 1.41 -7.09 35.65
CA ILE A 22 1.25 -6.04 36.67
C ILE A 22 1.47 -4.64 36.06
N TRP A 23 2.45 -4.51 35.15
CA TRP A 23 2.71 -3.26 34.46
C TRP A 23 1.53 -2.82 33.59
N GLU A 24 0.95 -3.71 32.79
CA GLU A 24 -0.21 -3.39 31.94
C GLU A 24 -1.44 -3.02 32.77
N VAL A 25 -1.69 -3.74 33.87
CA VAL A 25 -2.79 -3.43 34.79
C VAL A 25 -2.60 -2.06 35.45
N ALA A 26 -1.39 -1.74 35.90
CA ALA A 26 -1.06 -0.43 36.46
C ALA A 26 -1.22 0.68 35.41
N ASN A 27 -0.62 0.51 34.24
CA ASN A 27 -0.64 1.48 33.15
C ASN A 27 -2.07 1.75 32.65
N GLY A 28 -2.89 0.72 32.49
CA GLY A 28 -4.30 0.84 32.09
C GLY A 28 -5.18 1.61 33.08
N ARG A 29 -4.68 1.88 34.29
CA ARG A 29 -5.34 2.66 35.34
C ARG A 29 -4.71 4.04 35.58
N GLY A 30 -3.75 4.42 34.73
CA GLY A 30 -3.02 5.67 34.86
C GLY A 30 -1.87 5.65 35.87
N LEU A 31 -1.59 4.51 36.52
CA LEU A 31 -0.41 4.37 37.38
C LEU A 31 0.84 4.15 36.52
N LYS A 32 1.70 5.16 36.45
CA LYS A 32 2.94 5.10 35.67
C LYS A 32 4.04 4.39 36.45
N ILE A 33 4.42 3.20 35.99
CA ILE A 33 5.62 2.49 36.44
C ILE A 33 6.74 2.72 35.40
N PRO A 34 7.97 3.15 35.80
CA PRO A 34 9.05 3.43 34.87
C PRO A 34 9.40 2.23 33.98
N HIS A 35 9.66 2.46 32.69
CA HIS A 35 9.98 1.41 31.72
C HIS A 35 10.83 1.96 30.58
N LEU A 36 11.74 1.15 30.01
CA LEU A 36 12.60 1.55 28.90
C LEU A 36 12.80 0.45 27.86
N CYS A 37 12.78 -0.81 28.28
CA CYS A 37 12.88 -1.96 27.37
C CYS A 37 11.51 -2.50 26.92
N HIS A 38 10.45 -1.71 27.05
CA HIS A 38 9.11 -2.07 26.64
C HIS A 38 8.46 -0.84 26.02
N LYS A 39 7.61 -1.05 25.01
CA LYS A 39 6.77 -0.02 24.41
C LYS A 39 5.33 -0.53 24.52
N PRO A 40 4.40 0.23 25.10
CA PRO A 40 3.02 -0.22 25.30
C PRO A 40 2.21 -0.14 24.01
N GLN A 41 2.63 -0.91 23.01
CA GLN A 41 2.07 -0.94 21.66
C GLN A 41 1.99 -2.39 21.17
N PRO A 42 1.07 -2.72 20.23
CA PRO A 42 0.93 -4.08 19.71
C PRO A 42 2.25 -4.65 19.16
N GLY A 43 2.52 -5.92 19.49
CA GLY A 43 3.72 -6.64 19.04
C GLY A 43 5.01 -6.37 19.82
N TYR A 44 5.03 -5.44 20.79
CA TYR A 44 6.22 -5.14 21.59
C TYR A 44 6.27 -5.92 22.90
N ARG A 45 6.73 -7.18 22.82
CA ARG A 45 6.87 -8.05 23.99
C ARG A 45 7.86 -7.47 25.03
N PRO A 46 7.51 -7.44 26.33
CA PRO A 46 8.44 -7.06 27.40
C PRO A 46 9.42 -8.19 27.75
N ASP A 47 10.68 -7.82 28.03
CA ASP A 47 11.75 -8.76 28.45
C ASP A 47 12.20 -8.56 29.91
N GLY A 48 11.73 -7.49 30.58
CA GLY A 48 12.23 -7.12 31.91
C GLY A 48 13.73 -6.81 31.94
N ASN A 49 14.33 -6.42 30.80
CA ASN A 49 15.77 -6.20 30.63
C ASN A 49 16.26 -4.92 31.34
N CYS A 50 15.56 -3.79 31.19
CA CYS A 50 16.00 -2.51 31.76
C CYS A 50 15.95 -2.44 33.30
N ARG A 51 15.15 -3.30 33.94
CA ARG A 51 14.88 -3.29 35.39
C ARG A 51 14.37 -1.94 35.93
N ALA A 52 13.82 -1.05 35.10
CA ALA A 52 13.24 0.21 35.57
C ALA A 52 11.85 0.02 36.22
N CYS A 53 11.16 -1.09 35.92
CA CYS A 53 9.80 -1.37 36.34
C CYS A 53 9.71 -2.24 37.61
N MET A 54 10.66 -2.12 38.54
CA MET A 54 10.69 -2.98 39.73
C MET A 54 9.57 -2.63 40.71
N VAL A 55 8.86 -3.65 41.19
CA VAL A 55 7.81 -3.56 42.22
C VAL A 55 8.09 -4.55 43.35
N GLU A 56 7.58 -4.27 44.54
CA GLU A 56 7.61 -5.21 45.67
C GLU A 56 6.35 -6.07 45.67
N ILE A 57 6.52 -7.37 45.93
CA ILE A 57 5.43 -8.33 46.09
C ILE A 57 5.55 -8.93 47.49
N GLU A 58 4.48 -8.90 48.27
CA GLU A 58 4.49 -9.44 49.63
C GLU A 58 4.84 -10.93 49.63
N GLY A 59 5.73 -11.33 50.54
CA GLY A 59 6.24 -12.69 50.62
C GLY A 59 7.43 -13.00 49.68
N GLU A 60 7.74 -12.13 48.72
CA GLU A 60 8.90 -12.32 47.84
C GLU A 60 10.17 -11.65 48.39
N ARG A 61 11.29 -12.39 48.35
CA ARG A 61 12.58 -11.88 48.82
C ARG A 61 13.15 -10.80 47.90
N THR A 62 12.89 -10.86 46.61
CA THR A 62 13.44 -9.95 45.58
C THR A 62 12.34 -9.12 44.97
N LEU A 63 12.67 -7.91 44.52
CA LEU A 63 11.75 -7.13 43.70
C LEU A 63 11.50 -7.85 42.37
N ALA A 64 10.30 -7.68 41.81
CA ALA A 64 9.89 -8.26 40.54
C ALA A 64 9.83 -7.18 39.45
N ALA A 65 10.19 -7.52 38.23
CA ALA A 65 9.96 -6.64 37.08
C ALA A 65 8.49 -6.75 36.68
N SER A 66 7.70 -5.69 36.87
CA SER A 66 6.25 -5.75 36.71
C SER A 66 5.80 -6.04 35.27
N CYS A 67 6.64 -5.75 34.27
CA CYS A 67 6.30 -5.95 32.86
C CYS A 67 6.37 -7.41 32.38
N ILE A 68 6.88 -8.33 33.18
CA ILE A 68 6.91 -9.77 32.86
C ILE A 68 6.29 -10.62 33.96
N ARG A 69 5.55 -9.98 34.87
CA ARG A 69 4.96 -10.61 36.05
C ARG A 69 3.45 -10.48 35.95
N GLU A 70 2.75 -11.59 35.80
CA GLU A 70 1.29 -11.65 35.89
C GLU A 70 0.85 -11.61 37.36
N PRO A 71 -0.28 -10.95 37.69
CA PRO A 71 -0.88 -11.01 39.00
C PRO A 71 -1.43 -12.40 39.29
N ALA A 72 -1.45 -12.79 40.56
CA ALA A 72 -2.09 -14.01 41.04
C ALA A 72 -3.16 -13.68 42.07
N GLU A 73 -4.10 -14.60 42.29
CA GLU A 73 -5.19 -14.40 43.24
C GLU A 73 -4.65 -14.10 44.64
N GLY A 74 -5.09 -12.98 45.22
CA GLY A 74 -4.65 -12.52 46.54
C GLY A 74 -3.21 -11.99 46.60
N MET A 75 -2.52 -11.83 45.45
CA MET A 75 -1.18 -11.21 45.40
C MET A 75 -1.25 -9.77 45.93
N VAL A 76 -0.27 -9.37 46.75
CA VAL A 76 -0.16 -7.97 47.23
C VAL A 76 1.07 -7.34 46.61
N VAL A 77 0.86 -6.32 45.79
CA VAL A 77 1.88 -5.59 45.06
C VAL A 77 1.95 -4.17 45.59
N THR A 78 3.17 -3.69 45.88
CA THR A 78 3.44 -2.30 46.28
C THR A 78 4.47 -1.69 45.34
N THR A 79 4.12 -0.60 44.69
CA THR A 79 4.93 0.12 43.71
C THR A 79 5.59 1.37 44.30
N ASN A 80 5.03 1.94 45.37
CA ASN A 80 5.35 3.27 45.91
C ASN A 80 5.99 3.23 47.32
N ASN A 81 6.77 2.19 47.60
CA ASN A 81 7.52 2.11 48.86
C ASN A 81 9.01 2.44 48.66
N ALA A 82 9.69 2.76 49.76
CA ALA A 82 11.10 3.16 49.74
C ALA A 82 12.02 2.13 49.08
N ARG A 83 11.67 0.84 49.14
CA ARG A 83 12.47 -0.25 48.57
C ARG A 83 12.37 -0.28 47.05
N ALA A 84 11.15 -0.25 46.50
CA ALA A 84 10.89 -0.23 45.07
C ALA A 84 11.37 1.10 44.45
N GLU A 85 11.06 2.23 45.06
CA GLU A 85 11.51 3.57 44.62
C GLU A 85 13.03 3.69 44.62
N GLY A 86 13.69 3.28 45.71
CA GLY A 86 15.15 3.30 45.80
C GLY A 86 15.83 2.44 44.74
N ALA A 87 15.28 1.26 44.45
CA ALA A 87 15.79 0.39 43.39
C ALA A 87 15.61 0.99 42.00
N ARG A 88 14.43 1.53 41.68
CA ARG A 88 14.16 2.18 40.38
C ARG A 88 15.04 3.41 40.18
N LYS A 89 15.19 4.25 41.20
CA LYS A 89 16.10 5.40 41.18
C LYS A 89 17.54 4.99 40.90
N MET A 90 18.04 3.94 41.57
CA MET A 90 19.40 3.42 41.34
C MET A 90 19.59 2.91 39.91
N VAL A 91 18.62 2.16 39.38
CA VAL A 91 18.66 1.66 37.99
C VAL A 91 18.67 2.83 37.00
N MET A 92 17.79 3.82 37.19
CA MET A 92 17.78 5.01 36.32
C MET A 92 19.09 5.80 36.41
N GLU A 93 19.67 5.95 37.60
CA GLU A 93 20.97 6.61 37.79
C GLU A 93 22.11 5.89 37.04
N LEU A 94 22.11 4.55 37.03
CA LEU A 94 23.06 3.75 36.26
C LEU A 94 22.90 3.96 34.74
N LEU A 95 21.66 4.01 34.25
CA LEU A 95 21.38 4.20 32.82
C LEU A 95 21.71 5.62 32.36
N VAL A 96 21.43 6.63 33.19
CA VAL A 96 21.76 8.05 32.93
C VAL A 96 23.28 8.29 32.92
N ALA A 97 24.08 7.48 33.62
CA ALA A 97 25.54 7.61 33.65
C ALA A 97 26.16 7.59 32.24
N ASP A 98 25.58 6.79 31.34
CA ASP A 98 26.09 6.59 29.99
C ASP A 98 25.49 7.57 28.97
N GLN A 99 24.42 8.27 29.30
CA GLN A 99 23.79 9.22 28.39
C GLN A 99 24.64 10.50 28.22
N PRO A 100 24.52 11.21 27.08
CA PRO A 100 24.89 12.62 27.01
C PRO A 100 24.09 13.44 28.04
N LYS A 101 24.53 14.67 28.36
CA LYS A 101 23.68 15.60 29.12
C LYS A 101 22.40 15.88 28.34
N GLN A 102 21.30 16.17 29.01
CA GLN A 102 20.00 16.33 28.34
C GLN A 102 20.05 17.41 27.25
N GLU A 103 20.74 18.52 27.46
CA GLU A 103 20.89 19.62 26.49
C GLU A 103 21.70 19.23 25.23
N GLU A 104 22.52 18.20 25.34
CA GLU A 104 23.36 17.62 24.29
C GLU A 104 22.85 16.23 23.86
N ALA A 105 21.66 15.83 24.32
CA ALA A 105 21.12 14.51 24.06
C ALA A 105 20.75 14.32 22.60
N ARG A 106 20.82 13.07 22.15
CA ARG A 106 20.36 12.66 20.81
C ARG A 106 18.86 12.88 20.65
N ASP A 107 18.10 12.76 21.74
CA ASP A 107 16.74 13.27 21.85
C ASP A 107 16.52 13.89 23.25
N LYS A 108 16.41 15.23 23.29
CA LYS A 108 16.16 16.02 24.51
C LYS A 108 14.87 15.63 25.22
N SER A 109 13.89 15.17 24.45
CA SER A 109 12.55 14.82 24.90
C SER A 109 12.33 13.29 24.94
N SER A 110 13.42 12.52 24.97
CA SER A 110 13.34 11.07 24.91
C SER A 110 12.58 10.47 26.09
N HIS A 111 11.99 9.30 25.85
CA HIS A 111 11.30 8.55 26.89
C HIS A 111 12.21 8.24 28.09
N LEU A 112 13.52 8.08 27.88
CA LEU A 112 14.49 7.93 28.95
C LEU A 112 14.51 9.12 29.92
N TRP A 113 14.49 10.34 29.40
CA TRP A 113 14.48 11.54 30.25
C TRP A 113 13.15 11.70 30.99
N ASP A 114 12.01 11.37 30.36
CA ASP A 114 10.71 11.32 31.04
C ASP A 114 10.75 10.32 32.23
N MET A 115 11.37 9.14 32.06
CA MET A 115 11.50 8.15 33.13
C MET A 115 12.54 8.56 34.19
N ALA A 116 13.58 9.31 33.83
CA ALA A 116 14.59 9.80 34.75
C ALA A 116 14.00 10.89 35.66
N GLU A 117 13.24 11.82 35.09
CA GLU A 117 12.48 12.85 35.82
C GLU A 117 11.49 12.21 36.79
N LEU A 118 10.73 11.19 36.34
CA LEU A 118 9.79 10.45 37.18
C LEU A 118 10.45 9.83 38.44
N ASN A 119 11.76 9.55 38.40
CA ASN A 119 12.53 9.00 39.53
C ASN A 119 13.41 10.05 40.23
N GLY A 120 13.32 11.33 39.86
CA GLY A 120 14.14 12.42 40.40
C GLY A 120 15.64 12.20 40.17
N VAL A 121 16.00 11.77 38.95
CA VAL A 121 17.38 11.56 38.48
C VAL A 121 17.67 12.53 37.34
N SER A 122 18.69 13.37 37.52
CA SER A 122 19.21 14.28 36.48
C SER A 122 20.72 14.11 36.24
N GLU A 123 21.42 13.51 37.21
CA GLU A 123 22.87 13.28 37.18
C GLU A 123 23.16 11.88 37.75
N SER A 124 24.37 11.38 37.49
CA SER A 124 24.83 10.09 37.99
C SER A 124 26.15 10.21 38.76
N ARG A 125 26.25 9.47 39.87
CA ARG A 125 27.51 9.32 40.63
C ARG A 125 28.43 8.24 40.04
N PHE A 126 27.93 7.47 39.07
CA PHE A 126 28.68 6.37 38.46
C PHE A 126 29.55 6.87 37.29
N PRO A 127 30.69 6.23 37.03
CA PRO A 127 31.51 6.56 35.86
C PRO A 127 30.78 6.19 34.57
N LYS A 128 30.94 7.03 33.55
CA LYS A 128 30.50 6.77 32.18
C LYS A 128 31.32 5.66 31.53
N LEU A 129 30.73 4.93 30.59
CA LEU A 129 31.41 3.99 29.72
C LEU A 129 32.62 4.63 29.00
N GLU A 130 33.70 3.86 28.91
CA GLU A 130 34.92 4.28 28.22
C GLU A 130 34.64 4.58 26.73
N LYS A 131 35.11 5.72 26.22
CA LYS A 131 34.84 6.15 24.83
C LYS A 131 35.21 5.10 23.78
N ASP A 132 36.31 4.38 23.97
CA ASP A 132 36.81 3.37 23.03
C ASP A 132 35.92 2.11 22.96
N ARG A 133 34.96 1.95 23.88
CA ARG A 133 33.95 0.87 23.86
C ARG A 133 32.67 1.24 23.12
N ILE A 134 32.46 2.53 22.86
CA ILE A 134 31.27 3.01 22.17
C ILE A 134 31.54 2.90 20.67
N PRO A 135 30.72 2.15 19.90
CA PRO A 135 30.86 2.10 18.46
C PRO A 135 30.76 3.50 17.84
N LEU A 136 31.44 3.69 16.70
CA LEU A 136 31.38 4.94 15.96
C LEU A 136 29.96 5.26 15.51
N LEU A 137 29.67 6.54 15.31
CA LEU A 137 28.46 6.99 14.63
C LEU A 137 28.34 6.26 13.29
N ASP A 138 27.16 5.72 13.03
CA ASP A 138 26.79 5.23 11.71
C ASP A 138 25.75 6.18 11.11
N ASP A 139 26.22 6.92 10.11
CA ASP A 139 25.50 7.92 9.36
C ASP A 139 25.31 7.51 7.88
N SER A 140 25.54 6.23 7.58
CA SER A 140 25.54 5.66 6.23
C SER A 140 24.18 5.69 5.51
N HIS A 141 23.08 5.86 6.25
CA HIS A 141 21.74 5.95 5.68
C HIS A 141 21.22 7.39 5.68
N VAL A 142 20.60 7.82 4.58
CA VAL A 142 20.14 9.21 4.39
C VAL A 142 19.04 9.63 5.37
N ALA A 143 18.15 8.71 5.73
CA ALA A 143 16.97 8.99 6.53
C ALA A 143 17.12 8.81 8.06
N MET A 144 18.18 8.14 8.51
CA MET A 144 18.28 7.65 9.89
C MET A 144 19.73 7.73 10.38
N LYS A 145 19.92 8.07 11.65
CA LYS A 145 21.23 8.14 12.30
C LYS A 145 21.30 7.16 13.47
N VAL A 146 22.44 6.48 13.60
CA VAL A 146 22.70 5.50 14.67
C VAL A 146 23.84 6.00 15.55
N ASN A 147 23.47 6.57 16.70
CA ASN A 147 24.36 7.13 17.71
C ASN A 147 24.35 6.23 18.97
N LEU A 148 25.28 5.27 19.04
CA LEU A 148 25.29 4.27 20.11
C LEU A 148 25.87 4.79 21.45
N ASP A 149 26.31 6.04 21.51
CA ASP A 149 26.70 6.71 22.75
C ASP A 149 25.51 7.03 23.68
N ALA A 150 24.28 6.96 23.16
CA ALA A 150 23.03 7.03 23.91
C ALA A 150 22.35 5.65 24.07
N CYS A 151 22.97 4.56 23.62
CA CYS A 151 22.37 3.23 23.69
C CYS A 151 22.39 2.67 25.13
N ILE A 152 21.25 2.12 25.57
CA ILE A 152 21.11 1.43 26.86
C ILE A 152 20.98 -0.09 26.74
N SER A 153 21.26 -0.64 25.55
CA SER A 153 21.17 -2.09 25.24
C SER A 153 19.86 -2.74 25.68
N CYS A 154 18.75 -2.01 25.51
CA CYS A 154 17.41 -2.44 25.94
C CYS A 154 16.78 -3.50 25.02
N ASN A 155 17.38 -3.77 23.86
CA ASN A 155 16.91 -4.66 22.78
C ASN A 155 15.59 -4.24 22.11
N LEU A 156 15.12 -3.00 22.32
CA LEU A 156 13.83 -2.58 21.77
C LEU A 156 13.87 -2.41 20.24
N CYS A 157 15.01 -1.93 19.69
CA CYS A 157 15.27 -1.91 18.26
C CYS A 157 15.32 -3.32 17.64
N VAL A 158 15.88 -4.30 18.36
CA VAL A 158 15.93 -5.71 17.93
C VAL A 158 14.52 -6.28 17.86
N ARG A 159 13.68 -6.08 18.89
CA ARG A 159 12.28 -6.53 18.89
C ARG A 159 11.45 -5.85 17.81
N ALA A 160 11.62 -4.54 17.61
CA ALA A 160 11.01 -3.81 16.50
C ALA A 160 11.33 -4.46 15.14
N CYS A 161 12.58 -4.82 14.90
CA CYS A 161 13.01 -5.44 13.64
C CYS A 161 12.57 -6.91 13.50
N ARG A 162 12.68 -7.71 14.57
CA ARG A 162 12.50 -9.17 14.54
C ARG A 162 11.07 -9.64 14.80
N GLU A 163 10.35 -8.97 15.70
CA GLU A 163 9.04 -9.40 16.18
C GLU A 163 7.92 -8.57 15.52
N VAL A 164 8.10 -7.24 15.45
CA VAL A 164 7.08 -6.33 14.88
C VAL A 164 7.12 -6.33 13.36
N GLN A 165 8.29 -6.05 12.77
CA GLN A 165 8.45 -5.98 11.31
C GLN A 165 8.81 -7.33 10.69
N VAL A 166 9.45 -8.24 11.46
CA VAL A 166 9.94 -9.54 11.00
C VAL A 166 10.87 -9.43 9.78
N ASN A 167 11.81 -8.47 9.83
CA ASN A 167 12.88 -8.33 8.83
C ASN A 167 14.16 -9.05 9.26
N ASP A 168 14.38 -9.20 10.56
CA ASP A 168 15.51 -9.96 11.14
C ASP A 168 16.92 -9.42 10.82
N VAL A 169 17.02 -8.10 10.64
CA VAL A 169 18.28 -7.41 10.29
C VAL A 169 19.10 -7.01 11.52
N ILE A 170 18.44 -6.64 12.63
CA ILE A 170 19.14 -6.14 13.82
C ILE A 170 19.36 -7.26 14.83
N GLY A 171 20.62 -7.44 15.25
CA GLY A 171 21.05 -8.34 16.32
C GLY A 171 21.79 -7.60 17.44
N MET A 172 22.40 -8.37 18.36
CA MET A 172 23.30 -7.86 19.39
C MET A 172 24.67 -8.54 19.26
N ALA A 173 25.74 -7.76 19.24
CA ALA A 173 27.12 -8.25 19.28
C ALA A 173 27.74 -7.98 20.66
N GLY A 174 28.83 -8.68 20.98
CA GLY A 174 29.57 -8.52 22.24
C GLY A 174 28.90 -9.19 23.45
N ARG A 175 29.39 -8.89 24.66
CA ARG A 175 28.88 -9.45 25.93
C ARG A 175 29.10 -8.49 27.10
N GLY A 176 28.12 -8.37 27.99
CA GLY A 176 28.22 -7.51 29.16
C GLY A 176 28.27 -6.03 28.76
N HIS A 177 29.27 -5.30 29.25
CA HIS A 177 29.46 -3.88 28.91
C HIS A 177 29.86 -3.64 27.45
N ASP A 178 30.33 -4.67 26.75
CA ASP A 178 30.69 -4.58 25.32
C ASP A 178 29.52 -4.95 24.39
N ALA A 179 28.30 -5.05 24.92
CA ALA A 179 27.13 -5.46 24.15
C ALA A 179 26.44 -4.28 23.45
N TYR A 180 26.26 -4.34 22.13
CA TYR A 180 25.66 -3.28 21.32
C TYR A 180 24.84 -3.83 20.14
N PRO A 181 23.85 -3.08 19.63
CA PRO A 181 23.08 -3.48 18.46
C PRO A 181 23.93 -3.44 17.18
N VAL A 182 23.77 -4.44 16.32
CA VAL A 182 24.44 -4.55 15.01
C VAL A 182 23.45 -4.87 13.92
N PHE A 183 23.75 -4.45 12.69
CA PHE A 183 22.99 -4.78 11.48
C PHE A 183 23.70 -5.90 10.71
N ASP A 184 22.96 -6.92 10.29
CA ASP A 184 23.49 -8.12 9.62
C ASP A 184 24.77 -8.67 10.28
N ILE A 185 25.91 -8.59 9.60
CA ILE A 185 27.23 -9.02 10.08
C ILE A 185 28.11 -7.83 10.48
N ALA A 186 27.50 -6.88 11.20
CA ALA A 186 28.08 -5.60 11.62
C ALA A 186 28.39 -4.65 10.45
N ASP A 187 27.58 -4.72 9.40
CA ASP A 187 27.62 -3.76 8.31
C ASP A 187 27.04 -2.41 8.77
N PRO A 188 27.49 -1.28 8.19
CA PRO A 188 26.78 -0.02 8.34
C PRO A 188 25.31 -0.18 7.92
N MET A 189 24.39 0.45 8.64
CA MET A 189 22.95 0.28 8.46
C MET A 189 22.52 0.52 7.00
N GLY A 190 23.04 1.57 6.35
CA GLY A 190 22.73 1.90 4.96
C GLY A 190 23.28 0.91 3.93
N GLN A 191 24.20 0.04 4.33
CA GLN A 191 24.80 -1.01 3.49
C GLN A 191 24.30 -2.42 3.85
N SER A 192 23.53 -2.54 4.94
CA SER A 192 22.90 -3.78 5.37
C SER A 192 21.63 -4.10 4.56
N SER A 193 21.03 -5.26 4.83
CA SER A 193 19.71 -5.68 4.32
C SER A 193 18.53 -4.93 4.94
N CYS A 194 18.78 -3.84 5.69
CA CYS A 194 17.75 -2.98 6.26
C CYS A 194 16.90 -2.33 5.17
N VAL A 195 15.59 -2.59 5.21
CA VAL A 195 14.60 -2.01 4.29
C VAL A 195 14.09 -0.62 4.71
N ALA A 196 14.80 0.05 5.61
CA ALA A 196 14.50 1.41 6.07
C ALA A 196 13.05 1.67 6.56
N CYS A 197 12.40 0.69 7.19
CA CYS A 197 11.02 0.87 7.71
C CYS A 197 10.90 1.88 8.86
N GLY A 198 12.01 2.16 9.56
CA GLY A 198 12.06 3.09 10.69
C GLY A 198 11.32 2.61 11.96
N GLU A 199 10.96 1.33 12.06
CA GLU A 199 10.35 0.82 13.30
C GLU A 199 11.32 0.91 14.49
N CYS A 200 12.62 0.65 14.24
CA CYS A 200 13.65 0.75 15.27
C CYS A 200 13.86 2.19 15.77
N VAL A 201 13.77 3.21 14.90
CA VAL A 201 13.87 4.63 15.31
C VAL A 201 12.63 5.05 16.11
N GLN A 202 11.43 4.64 15.67
CA GLN A 202 10.19 4.88 16.41
C GLN A 202 10.20 4.20 17.79
N ALA A 203 10.89 3.07 17.93
CA ALA A 203 10.93 2.30 19.17
C ALA A 203 12.03 2.76 20.14
N CYS A 204 13.05 3.49 19.68
CA CYS A 204 14.23 3.79 20.49
C CYS A 204 13.90 4.77 21.63
N PRO A 205 14.09 4.40 22.92
CA PRO A 205 13.65 5.23 24.04
C PRO A 205 14.64 6.35 24.39
N THR A 206 15.83 6.38 23.79
CA THR A 206 16.94 7.30 24.15
C THR A 206 17.37 8.25 23.04
N GLY A 207 16.83 8.09 21.83
CA GLY A 207 17.35 8.75 20.64
C GLY A 207 18.66 8.16 20.08
N ALA A 208 19.12 6.99 20.56
CA ALA A 208 20.27 6.32 19.94
C ALA A 208 20.04 5.97 18.46
N LEU A 209 18.80 5.69 18.07
CA LEU A 209 18.38 5.55 16.68
C LEU A 209 17.31 6.62 16.41
N MET A 210 17.57 7.55 15.50
CA MET A 210 16.71 8.71 15.25
C MET A 210 16.53 8.98 13.75
N PRO A 211 15.39 9.57 13.33
CA PRO A 211 15.26 10.16 12.00
C PRO A 211 16.31 11.26 11.79
N ALA A 212 16.98 11.26 10.64
CA ALA A 212 17.99 12.26 10.32
C ALA A 212 17.42 13.69 10.32
N THR A 213 16.15 13.87 9.95
CA THR A 213 15.47 15.18 9.91
C THR A 213 15.19 15.79 11.30
N VAL A 214 15.39 15.03 12.37
CA VAL A 214 15.21 15.49 13.76
C VAL A 214 16.53 15.88 14.41
N MET A 215 17.66 15.57 13.76
CA MET A 215 19.02 15.77 14.27
C MET A 215 19.69 16.95 13.57
N ASP A 216 20.50 17.71 14.31
CA ASP A 216 21.40 18.72 13.76
C ASP A 216 22.78 18.13 13.36
N ASP A 217 23.66 18.99 12.85
CA ASP A 217 25.03 18.59 12.43
C ASP A 217 25.88 18.05 13.60
N ASN A 218 25.58 18.44 14.84
CA ASN A 218 26.25 17.95 16.05
C ASN A 218 25.61 16.67 16.61
N GLN A 219 24.65 16.09 15.89
CA GLN A 219 23.86 14.93 16.31
C GLN A 219 23.05 15.22 17.59
N VAL A 220 22.60 16.46 17.79
CA VAL A 220 21.67 16.85 18.85
C VAL A 220 20.28 16.97 18.25
N GLY A 221 19.27 16.42 18.93
CA GLY A 221 17.90 16.36 18.41
C GLY A 221 16.84 16.52 19.50
N ASP A 222 15.60 16.75 19.07
CA ASP A 222 14.43 16.83 19.95
C ASP A 222 13.19 16.36 19.19
N SER A 223 12.65 15.21 19.59
CA SER A 223 11.46 14.61 18.97
C SER A 223 10.19 15.45 19.20
N LYS A 224 10.19 16.35 20.19
CA LYS A 224 9.09 17.28 20.50
C LYS A 224 9.29 18.69 19.92
N ASP A 225 10.37 18.97 19.18
CA ASP A 225 10.52 20.24 18.46
C ASP A 225 9.68 20.23 17.18
N TYR A 226 8.38 20.49 17.35
CA TYR A 226 7.40 20.75 16.31
C TYR A 226 6.34 21.72 16.83
N ASP A 227 5.70 22.45 15.93
CA ASP A 227 4.71 23.48 16.26
C ASP A 227 3.29 22.90 16.31
N SER A 228 3.03 21.85 15.52
CA SER A 228 1.75 21.14 15.51
C SER A 228 1.89 19.67 15.11
N GLU A 229 0.85 18.90 15.41
CA GLU A 229 0.72 17.48 15.10
C GLU A 229 -0.62 17.23 14.41
N THR A 230 -0.66 16.35 13.41
CA THR A 230 -1.89 16.01 12.69
C THR A 230 -1.96 14.52 12.36
N GLU A 231 -3.07 13.87 12.71
CA GLU A 231 -3.34 12.49 12.34
C GLU A 231 -4.02 12.37 10.98
N SER A 232 -3.48 11.52 10.10
CA SER A 232 -3.98 11.32 8.74
C SER A 232 -3.75 9.88 8.25
N VAL A 233 -3.69 9.66 6.94
CA VAL A 233 -3.47 8.36 6.28
C VAL A 233 -2.32 8.45 5.30
N CYS A 234 -1.54 7.38 5.17
CA CYS A 234 -0.45 7.29 4.19
C CYS A 234 -0.98 7.36 2.73
N PRO A 235 -0.38 8.18 1.84
CA PRO A 235 -0.88 8.40 0.47
C PRO A 235 -0.44 7.36 -0.56
N PHE A 236 0.31 6.32 -0.17
CA PHE A 236 0.95 5.40 -1.12
C PHE A 236 0.12 4.15 -1.44
N CYS A 237 0.45 3.01 -0.81
CA CYS A 237 -0.19 1.74 -1.13
C CYS A 237 -1.59 1.60 -0.51
N GLY A 238 -2.38 0.66 -1.02
CA GLY A 238 -3.74 0.36 -0.57
C GLY A 238 -3.87 -0.18 0.86
N VAL A 239 -2.81 -0.25 1.67
CA VAL A 239 -2.90 -0.73 3.07
C VAL A 239 -3.67 0.27 3.95
N GLY A 240 -3.52 1.58 3.73
CA GLY A 240 -4.19 2.59 4.57
C GLY A 240 -3.57 2.73 5.97
N CYS A 241 -2.23 2.79 6.05
CA CYS A 241 -1.55 2.98 7.33
C CYS A 241 -1.91 4.35 7.94
N LYS A 242 -2.28 4.36 9.22
CA LYS A 242 -2.52 5.61 9.97
C LYS A 242 -1.21 6.23 10.40
N VAL A 243 -1.12 7.55 10.25
CA VAL A 243 0.10 8.33 10.48
C VAL A 243 -0.17 9.54 11.36
N SER A 244 0.84 9.96 12.13
CA SER A 244 0.92 11.26 12.78
C SER A 244 2.04 12.07 12.13
N LEU A 245 1.70 13.24 11.60
CA LEU A 245 2.63 14.17 10.97
C LEU A 245 3.02 15.25 11.98
N LYS A 246 4.33 15.40 12.25
CA LYS A 246 4.85 16.48 13.08
C LYS A 246 5.28 17.63 12.17
N VAL A 247 4.75 18.83 12.40
CA VAL A 247 4.92 19.99 11.52
C VAL A 247 5.73 21.07 12.24
N LYS A 248 6.75 21.60 11.57
CA LYS A 248 7.61 22.69 12.01
C LYS A 248 7.75 23.72 10.88
N ASP A 249 7.56 25.00 11.19
CA ASP A 249 7.70 26.09 10.21
C ASP A 249 6.85 25.87 8.94
N GLY A 250 5.65 25.32 9.11
CA GLY A 250 4.73 25.00 8.01
C GLY A 250 5.15 23.80 7.14
N LYS A 251 6.17 23.04 7.54
CA LYS A 251 6.65 21.84 6.85
C LYS A 251 6.56 20.61 7.72
N VAL A 252 6.28 19.46 7.10
CA VAL A 252 6.34 18.16 7.80
C VAL A 252 7.80 17.85 8.11
N LYS A 253 8.14 17.75 9.40
CA LYS A 253 9.49 17.49 9.91
C LYS A 253 9.79 16.00 9.96
N HIS A 254 8.85 15.21 10.48
CA HIS A 254 8.92 13.75 10.49
C HIS A 254 7.52 13.12 10.67
N VAL A 255 7.42 11.81 10.44
CA VAL A 255 6.18 11.04 10.48
C VAL A 255 6.30 9.83 11.40
N GLU A 256 5.30 9.65 12.25
CA GLU A 256 5.13 8.48 13.10
C GLU A 256 3.96 7.60 12.64
N GLY A 257 4.04 6.30 12.90
CA GLY A 257 2.92 5.40 12.69
C GLY A 257 2.08 5.38 13.97
N ILE A 258 0.76 5.54 13.83
CA ILE A 258 -0.18 5.42 14.94
C ILE A 258 -1.00 4.14 14.79
N ASN A 259 -1.64 3.71 15.89
CA ASN A 259 -2.47 2.51 15.88
C ASN A 259 -3.72 2.70 15.02
N GLY A 260 -3.66 2.19 13.80
CA GLY A 260 -4.83 1.94 12.95
C GLY A 260 -5.07 0.44 12.80
N PRO A 261 -6.30 0.02 12.44
CA PRO A 261 -6.65 -1.40 12.30
C PRO A 261 -5.87 -2.12 11.19
N ALA A 262 -5.29 -1.39 10.23
CA ALA A 262 -4.49 -1.97 9.16
C ALA A 262 -2.99 -2.05 9.46
N ASN A 263 -2.46 -1.23 10.39
CA ASN A 263 -1.02 -1.10 10.56
C ASN A 263 -0.50 -1.23 11.99
N GLU A 264 -1.33 -1.05 13.03
CA GLU A 264 -0.90 -1.14 14.44
C GLU A 264 0.40 -0.37 14.72
N GLY A 265 0.49 0.87 14.22
CA GLY A 265 1.67 1.73 14.40
C GLY A 265 2.85 1.45 13.46
N ARG A 266 2.80 0.38 12.65
CA ARG A 266 3.84 0.05 11.67
C ARG A 266 3.77 0.99 10.46
N LEU A 267 4.93 1.27 9.86
CA LEU A 267 5.07 1.92 8.56
C LEU A 267 6.17 1.24 7.73
N CYS A 268 6.20 1.53 6.44
CA CYS A 268 7.31 1.22 5.55
C CYS A 268 8.13 2.49 5.23
N VAL A 269 9.26 2.34 4.53
CA VAL A 269 10.14 3.46 4.15
C VAL A 269 9.37 4.62 3.49
N LYS A 270 8.43 4.31 2.58
CA LYS A 270 7.59 5.31 1.90
C LYS A 270 6.75 6.13 2.87
N GLY A 271 6.02 5.47 3.76
CA GLY A 271 5.15 6.14 4.73
C GLY A 271 5.93 6.87 5.83
N ARG A 272 7.12 6.38 6.17
CA ARG A 272 7.95 6.91 7.25
C ARG A 272 8.79 8.12 6.82
N PHE A 273 9.34 8.06 5.61
CA PHE A 273 10.35 9.02 5.14
C PHE A 273 10.02 9.67 3.79
N GLY A 274 9.04 9.16 3.06
CA GLY A 274 8.61 9.69 1.76
C GLY A 274 7.59 10.83 1.84
N PHE A 275 7.67 11.71 2.84
CA PHE A 275 6.70 12.79 3.06
C PHE A 275 7.13 14.14 2.47
N ASP A 276 8.40 14.29 2.12
CA ASP A 276 9.04 15.55 1.75
C ASP A 276 8.76 16.01 0.31
N TYR A 277 8.24 15.13 -0.56
CA TYR A 277 7.86 15.49 -1.93
C TYR A 277 6.85 16.66 -1.99
N ILE A 278 6.00 16.84 -0.97
CA ILE A 278 5.05 17.96 -0.92
C ILE A 278 5.74 19.32 -0.83
N HIS A 279 7.00 19.36 -0.41
CA HIS A 279 7.83 20.57 -0.32
C HIS A 279 8.81 20.69 -1.50
N HIS A 280 8.73 19.80 -2.48
CA HIS A 280 9.67 19.77 -3.60
C HIS A 280 9.52 21.04 -4.47
N PRO A 281 10.62 21.68 -4.92
CA PRO A 281 10.57 22.92 -5.72
C PRO A 281 9.76 22.82 -7.02
N HIS A 282 9.64 21.63 -7.60
CA HIS A 282 8.84 21.39 -8.82
C HIS A 282 7.32 21.39 -8.59
N ARG A 283 6.81 21.59 -7.36
CA ARG A 283 5.37 21.66 -7.11
C ARG A 283 4.72 22.75 -7.95
N LEU A 284 3.58 22.41 -8.56
CA LEU A 284 2.76 23.39 -9.28
C LEU A 284 2.08 24.32 -8.27
N THR A 285 2.24 25.62 -8.45
CA THR A 285 1.76 26.66 -7.51
C THR A 285 0.69 27.56 -8.09
N LYS A 286 0.55 27.62 -9.43
CA LYS A 286 -0.42 28.47 -10.13
C LYS A 286 -0.97 27.75 -11.36
N PRO A 287 -2.19 28.10 -11.80
CA PRO A 287 -2.71 27.66 -13.08
C PRO A 287 -1.76 28.04 -14.22
N LEU A 288 -1.60 27.15 -15.19
CA LEU A 288 -0.78 27.36 -16.37
C LEU A 288 -1.62 27.13 -17.62
N ILE A 289 -1.42 27.97 -18.63
CA ILE A 289 -2.01 27.82 -19.96
C ILE A 289 -0.87 27.65 -20.96
N ARG A 290 -0.98 26.67 -21.85
CA ARG A 290 -0.01 26.46 -22.92
C ARG A 290 0.02 27.70 -23.81
N ARG A 291 1.22 28.13 -24.19
CA ARG A 291 1.38 29.28 -25.07
C ARG A 291 1.02 28.91 -26.51
N ASP A 292 0.42 29.86 -27.23
CA ASP A 292 0.09 29.67 -28.66
C ASP A 292 1.34 29.44 -29.54
N ASP A 293 2.50 29.95 -29.10
CA ASP A 293 3.79 29.82 -29.77
C ASP A 293 4.68 28.70 -29.16
N ALA A 294 4.12 27.85 -28.29
CA ALA A 294 4.87 26.75 -27.68
C ALA A 294 5.33 25.71 -28.72
N PRO A 295 6.44 25.01 -28.49
CA PRO A 295 6.79 23.80 -29.24
C PRO A 295 5.66 22.76 -29.21
N ALA A 296 5.72 21.82 -30.16
CA ALA A 296 4.77 20.72 -30.24
C ALA A 296 4.72 19.92 -28.93
N LYS A 297 3.52 19.44 -28.58
CA LYS A 297 3.27 18.58 -27.41
C LYS A 297 4.17 17.34 -27.47
N GLY A 298 4.85 17.03 -26.37
CA GLY A 298 5.79 15.93 -26.25
C GLY A 298 6.49 15.92 -24.90
N LEU A 299 7.29 14.91 -24.59
CA LEU A 299 8.12 14.88 -23.37
C LEU A 299 9.34 15.81 -23.48
N ASN A 300 9.09 17.11 -23.60
CA ASN A 300 10.09 18.13 -23.90
C ASN A 300 9.99 19.37 -22.99
N VAL A 301 9.22 19.28 -21.90
CA VAL A 301 9.10 20.37 -20.92
C VAL A 301 10.04 20.10 -19.74
N ASP A 302 10.99 21.01 -19.53
CA ASP A 302 11.82 21.02 -18.33
C ASP A 302 10.97 21.41 -17.11
N PRO A 303 10.81 20.53 -16.09
CA PRO A 303 10.05 20.86 -14.88
C PRO A 303 10.67 22.03 -14.08
N GLY A 304 11.96 22.33 -14.28
CA GLY A 304 12.63 23.50 -13.71
C GLY A 304 12.37 24.81 -14.46
N ASN A 305 11.84 24.75 -15.69
CA ASN A 305 11.58 25.94 -16.51
C ASN A 305 10.32 25.81 -17.40
N LEU A 306 9.16 25.90 -16.74
CA LEU A 306 7.84 25.78 -17.38
C LEU A 306 7.54 26.89 -18.40
N SER A 307 8.19 28.06 -18.29
CA SER A 307 7.93 29.26 -19.10
C SER A 307 8.22 29.07 -20.60
N THR A 308 8.98 28.03 -20.93
CA THR A 308 9.30 27.61 -22.30
C THR A 308 8.07 27.17 -23.09
N HIS A 309 7.08 26.57 -22.42
CA HIS A 309 5.87 26.01 -23.05
C HIS A 309 4.57 26.60 -22.50
N PHE A 310 4.59 27.05 -21.25
CA PHE A 310 3.41 27.54 -20.55
C PHE A 310 3.59 28.97 -20.08
N ARG A 311 2.48 29.68 -19.89
CA ARG A 311 2.42 30.94 -19.15
C ARG A 311 1.57 30.76 -17.90
N GLU A 312 1.93 31.49 -16.84
CA GLU A 312 1.06 31.59 -15.67
C GLU A 312 -0.28 32.25 -16.05
N ALA A 313 -1.35 31.79 -15.42
CA ALA A 313 -2.69 32.33 -15.56
C ALA A 313 -3.33 32.49 -14.18
N THR A 314 -4.31 33.38 -14.08
CA THR A 314 -5.16 33.42 -12.89
C THR A 314 -6.13 32.23 -12.89
N TRP A 315 -6.61 31.83 -11.72
CA TRP A 315 -7.67 30.81 -11.62
C TRP A 315 -8.91 31.18 -12.43
N GLU A 316 -9.31 32.45 -12.40
CA GLU A 316 -10.51 32.91 -13.13
C GLU A 316 -10.35 32.67 -14.64
N GLU A 317 -9.21 33.10 -15.20
CA GLU A 317 -8.88 32.93 -16.61
C GLU A 317 -8.78 31.46 -17.01
N ALA A 318 -8.04 30.65 -16.24
CA ALA A 318 -7.87 29.22 -16.52
C ALA A 318 -9.20 28.47 -16.46
N MET A 319 -10.04 28.77 -15.47
CA MET A 319 -11.37 28.18 -15.33
C MET A 319 -12.34 28.62 -16.44
N ASP A 320 -12.25 29.87 -16.89
CA ASP A 320 -13.11 30.40 -17.95
C ASP A 320 -12.76 29.74 -19.27
N LEU A 321 -11.46 29.64 -19.57
CA LEU A 321 -10.98 28.95 -20.76
C LEU A 321 -11.36 27.46 -20.73
N ALA A 322 -11.10 26.77 -19.61
CA ALA A 322 -11.44 25.37 -19.45
C ALA A 322 -12.95 25.13 -19.61
N GLY A 323 -13.78 25.88 -18.90
CA GLY A 323 -15.24 25.78 -18.98
C GLY A 323 -15.77 26.08 -20.37
N LYS A 324 -15.26 27.14 -21.02
CA LYS A 324 -15.65 27.52 -22.39
C LYS A 324 -15.32 26.42 -23.40
N GLU A 325 -14.10 25.89 -23.40
CA GLU A 325 -13.69 24.87 -24.37
C GLU A 325 -14.39 23.52 -24.11
N LEU A 326 -14.62 23.16 -22.84
CA LEU A 326 -15.45 22.00 -22.49
C LEU A 326 -16.89 22.16 -22.98
N MET A 327 -17.49 23.34 -22.82
CA MET A 327 -18.83 23.62 -23.36
C MET A 327 -18.85 23.58 -24.89
N ARG A 328 -17.83 24.12 -25.56
CA ARG A 328 -17.71 24.06 -27.02
C ARG A 328 -17.73 22.61 -27.50
N LEU A 329 -16.87 21.76 -26.93
CA LEU A 329 -16.82 20.34 -27.29
C LEU A 329 -18.12 19.61 -26.95
N ARG A 330 -18.73 19.91 -25.79
CA ARG A 330 -20.03 19.35 -25.39
C ARG A 330 -21.13 19.70 -26.40
N ASP A 331 -21.17 20.96 -26.84
CA ASP A 331 -22.22 21.45 -27.75
C ASP A 331 -22.02 20.95 -29.19
N GLU A 332 -20.78 20.59 -29.57
CA GLU A 332 -20.46 19.89 -30.83
C GLU A 332 -20.84 18.40 -30.77
N ASP A 333 -20.27 17.66 -29.81
CA ASP A 333 -20.60 16.28 -29.50
C ASP A 333 -20.21 15.98 -28.04
N PRO A 334 -21.17 15.77 -27.13
CA PRO A 334 -20.88 15.45 -25.74
C PRO A 334 -19.94 14.26 -25.57
N LYS A 335 -20.06 13.22 -26.41
CA LYS A 335 -19.24 11.99 -26.32
C LYS A 335 -17.77 12.21 -26.73
N SER A 336 -17.44 13.38 -27.30
CA SER A 336 -16.07 13.74 -27.65
C SER A 336 -15.22 14.18 -26.44
N VAL A 337 -15.81 14.26 -25.25
CA VAL A 337 -15.11 14.56 -24.00
C VAL A 337 -15.03 13.31 -23.12
N ALA A 338 -13.87 13.06 -22.54
CA ALA A 338 -13.68 11.97 -21.57
C ALA A 338 -12.92 12.45 -20.33
N GLY A 339 -13.05 11.69 -19.24
CA GLY A 339 -12.41 12.03 -17.97
C GLY A 339 -11.66 10.86 -17.34
N PHE A 340 -10.45 11.11 -16.88
CA PHE A 340 -9.74 10.20 -15.98
C PHE A 340 -9.68 10.82 -14.58
N GLY A 341 -10.35 10.20 -13.61
CA GLY A 341 -10.21 10.57 -12.20
C GLY A 341 -9.10 9.75 -11.53
N SER A 342 -8.88 9.97 -10.25
CA SER A 342 -7.72 9.41 -9.54
C SER A 342 -8.06 8.64 -8.27
N ALA A 343 -7.39 7.49 -8.10
CA ALA A 343 -7.38 6.72 -6.86
C ALA A 343 -6.35 7.22 -5.82
N LYS A 344 -5.68 8.34 -6.10
CA LYS A 344 -4.83 9.08 -5.16
C LYS A 344 -5.62 10.18 -4.43
N CYS A 345 -6.74 10.58 -5.01
CA CYS A 345 -7.71 11.53 -4.49
C CYS A 345 -8.66 10.88 -3.47
N THR A 346 -9.47 11.70 -2.80
CA THR A 346 -10.44 11.23 -1.80
C THR A 346 -11.68 10.60 -2.45
N ASN A 347 -12.49 9.90 -1.65
CA ASN A 347 -13.76 9.31 -2.07
C ASN A 347 -14.71 10.37 -2.63
N GLU A 348 -14.75 11.53 -2.00
CA GLU A 348 -15.60 12.66 -2.37
C GLU A 348 -15.15 13.29 -3.69
N GLU A 349 -13.84 13.41 -3.90
CA GLU A 349 -13.25 13.88 -5.16
C GLU A 349 -13.58 12.92 -6.32
N ALA A 350 -13.44 11.61 -6.11
CA ALA A 350 -13.82 10.59 -7.09
C ALA A 350 -15.32 10.63 -7.41
N TYR A 351 -16.18 10.78 -6.40
CA TYR A 351 -17.62 10.91 -6.56
C TYR A 351 -18.00 12.15 -7.38
N LEU A 352 -17.43 13.31 -7.06
CA LEU A 352 -17.68 14.54 -7.82
C LEU A 352 -17.18 14.42 -9.26
N PHE A 353 -16.02 13.82 -9.49
CA PHE A 353 -15.45 13.68 -10.82
C PHE A 353 -16.34 12.82 -11.73
N GLN A 354 -16.82 11.66 -11.27
CA GLN A 354 -17.74 10.85 -12.07
C GLN A 354 -19.08 11.56 -12.31
N LYS A 355 -19.57 12.29 -11.29
CA LYS A 355 -20.82 13.06 -11.38
C LYS A 355 -20.69 14.18 -12.41
N PHE A 356 -19.53 14.82 -12.47
CA PHE A 356 -19.22 15.90 -13.41
C PHE A 356 -19.32 15.40 -14.86
N ILE A 357 -18.66 14.28 -15.17
CA ILE A 357 -18.71 13.70 -16.52
C ILE A 357 -20.14 13.28 -16.89
N ARG A 358 -20.83 12.57 -16.01
CA ARG A 358 -22.19 12.06 -16.27
C ARG A 358 -23.23 13.17 -16.38
N GLN A 359 -23.24 14.12 -15.45
CA GLN A 359 -24.20 15.22 -15.48
C GLN A 359 -23.90 16.24 -16.58
N GLY A 360 -22.62 16.57 -16.79
CA GLY A 360 -22.17 17.61 -17.71
C GLY A 360 -22.22 17.19 -19.18
N PHE A 361 -21.86 15.94 -19.49
CA PHE A 361 -21.69 15.44 -20.86
C PHE A 361 -22.62 14.27 -21.21
N LYS A 362 -23.47 13.84 -20.27
CA LYS A 362 -24.59 12.89 -20.49
C LYS A 362 -24.16 11.49 -20.98
N HIS A 363 -22.93 11.09 -20.71
CA HIS A 363 -22.40 9.76 -21.02
C HIS A 363 -21.55 9.21 -19.87
N ASN A 364 -21.00 8.01 -20.05
CA ASN A 364 -20.25 7.29 -19.03
C ASN A 364 -18.74 7.14 -19.33
N ASN A 365 -18.15 7.89 -20.28
CA ASN A 365 -16.70 7.90 -20.56
C ASN A 365 -15.89 8.55 -19.40
N VAL A 366 -15.91 7.88 -18.26
CA VAL A 366 -15.13 8.18 -17.06
C VAL A 366 -14.54 6.89 -16.51
N ASP A 367 -13.24 6.86 -16.28
CA ASP A 367 -12.53 5.70 -15.73
C ASP A 367 -11.33 6.16 -14.88
N HIS A 368 -10.61 5.21 -14.29
CA HIS A 368 -9.41 5.48 -13.48
C HIS A 368 -8.47 4.26 -13.43
N CYS A 369 -7.40 4.35 -12.65
CA CYS A 369 -6.34 3.33 -12.57
C CYS A 369 -6.81 1.89 -12.28
N THR A 370 -8.02 1.65 -11.75
CA THR A 370 -8.50 0.27 -11.50
C THR A 370 -8.53 -0.54 -12.80
N ARG A 371 -8.75 0.12 -13.95
CA ARG A 371 -8.69 -0.49 -15.28
C ARG A 371 -7.36 -1.13 -15.57
N LEU A 372 -6.27 -0.48 -15.16
CA LEU A 372 -4.91 -0.96 -15.36
C LEU A 372 -4.46 -1.85 -14.20
N CYS A 373 -5.27 -1.99 -13.15
CA CYS A 373 -4.93 -2.74 -11.94
C CYS A 373 -5.81 -3.99 -11.74
N HIS A 374 -6.99 -3.84 -11.17
CA HIS A 374 -7.78 -4.96 -10.62
C HIS A 374 -9.14 -5.16 -11.29
N ALA A 375 -9.44 -4.46 -12.39
CA ALA A 375 -10.65 -4.67 -13.17
C ALA A 375 -10.94 -6.16 -13.56
N SER A 376 -9.95 -6.97 -13.94
CA SER A 376 -10.15 -8.41 -14.18
C SER A 376 -10.54 -9.17 -12.91
N SER A 377 -9.94 -8.83 -11.76
CA SER A 377 -10.34 -9.34 -10.44
C SER A 377 -11.77 -8.94 -10.10
N VAL A 378 -12.14 -7.68 -10.33
CA VAL A 378 -13.49 -7.14 -10.08
C VAL A 378 -14.52 -7.85 -10.96
N ALA A 379 -14.23 -8.05 -12.25
CA ALA A 379 -15.11 -8.75 -13.18
C ALA A 379 -15.41 -10.17 -12.69
N ALA A 380 -14.38 -10.93 -12.30
CA ALA A 380 -14.53 -12.28 -11.76
C ALA A 380 -15.27 -12.28 -10.41
N LEU A 381 -14.92 -11.40 -9.48
CA LEU A 381 -15.56 -11.33 -8.16
C LEU A 381 -17.05 -10.97 -8.25
N ILE A 382 -17.43 -10.01 -9.10
CA ILE A 382 -18.85 -9.68 -9.34
C ILE A 382 -19.58 -10.87 -9.97
N GLU A 383 -18.98 -11.54 -10.95
CA GLU A 383 -19.57 -12.72 -11.60
C GLU A 383 -19.79 -13.88 -10.63
N ASN A 384 -18.77 -14.22 -9.83
CA ASN A 384 -18.75 -15.42 -9.02
C ASN A 384 -19.35 -15.22 -7.62
N VAL A 385 -19.05 -14.10 -6.94
CA VAL A 385 -19.48 -13.85 -5.54
C VAL A 385 -20.40 -12.63 -5.38
N GLY A 386 -20.60 -11.82 -6.43
CA GLY A 386 -21.59 -10.72 -6.44
C GLY A 386 -21.11 -9.39 -5.88
N SER A 387 -19.82 -9.26 -5.55
CA SER A 387 -19.22 -8.02 -5.05
C SER A 387 -17.87 -7.81 -5.67
N GLY A 388 -17.49 -6.56 -5.97
CA GLY A 388 -16.14 -6.21 -6.42
C GLY A 388 -15.14 -6.04 -5.26
N ALA A 389 -15.59 -6.06 -4.00
CA ALA A 389 -14.74 -5.85 -2.83
C ALA A 389 -14.12 -7.16 -2.32
N VAL A 390 -13.13 -7.05 -1.42
CA VAL A 390 -12.51 -8.22 -0.77
C VAL A 390 -13.49 -8.89 0.19
N THR A 391 -13.36 -10.19 0.48
CA THR A 391 -14.30 -10.90 1.38
C THR A 391 -13.86 -10.94 2.84
N ALA A 392 -12.57 -10.71 3.08
CA ALA A 392 -11.95 -10.66 4.41
C ALA A 392 -10.83 -9.61 4.40
N THR A 393 -10.57 -8.96 5.53
CA THR A 393 -9.39 -8.10 5.68
C THR A 393 -8.11 -8.95 5.63
N PHE A 394 -6.98 -8.39 5.24
CA PHE A 394 -5.73 -9.16 5.24
C PHE A 394 -5.27 -9.54 6.66
N ASN A 395 -5.74 -8.82 7.68
CA ASN A 395 -5.47 -9.08 9.09
C ASN A 395 -6.12 -10.40 9.56
N GLU A 396 -7.19 -10.87 8.91
CA GLU A 396 -7.81 -12.17 9.23
C GLU A 396 -6.86 -13.36 9.05
N ILE A 397 -5.70 -13.17 8.42
CA ILE A 397 -4.64 -14.19 8.43
C ILE A 397 -4.19 -14.59 9.85
N GLU A 398 -4.47 -13.76 10.86
CA GLU A 398 -4.37 -14.09 12.29
C GLU A 398 -5.17 -15.31 12.71
N ASN A 399 -6.33 -15.52 12.10
CA ASN A 399 -7.23 -16.62 12.38
C ASN A 399 -7.09 -17.79 11.40
N ALA A 400 -6.19 -17.68 10.41
CA ALA A 400 -5.96 -18.70 9.39
C ALA A 400 -4.92 -19.75 9.83
N ASP A 401 -4.96 -20.93 9.19
CA ASP A 401 -3.91 -21.96 9.31
C ASP A 401 -3.19 -22.26 7.99
N VAL A 402 -3.77 -21.83 6.86
CA VAL A 402 -3.16 -21.90 5.53
C VAL A 402 -3.44 -20.62 4.73
N ALA A 403 -2.46 -20.16 3.94
CA ALA A 403 -2.64 -19.03 3.05
C ALA A 403 -1.93 -19.22 1.71
N ILE A 404 -2.52 -18.72 0.64
CA ILE A 404 -1.92 -18.59 -0.69
C ILE A 404 -1.61 -17.12 -0.94
N VAL A 405 -0.40 -16.81 -1.40
CA VAL A 405 -0.03 -15.53 -2.00
C VAL A 405 0.40 -15.78 -3.44
N ILE A 406 -0.38 -15.31 -4.41
CA ILE A 406 -0.14 -15.56 -5.84
C ILE A 406 -0.03 -14.28 -6.67
N GLY A 407 0.94 -14.21 -7.57
CA GLY A 407 1.13 -13.07 -8.48
C GLY A 407 1.28 -11.74 -7.73
N SER A 408 1.95 -11.75 -6.58
CA SER A 408 2.07 -10.61 -5.69
C SER A 408 3.40 -10.65 -4.93
N ASN A 409 4.01 -9.48 -4.75
CA ASN A 409 5.17 -9.27 -3.89
C ASN A 409 4.86 -8.27 -2.76
N PRO A 410 4.17 -8.70 -1.67
CA PRO A 410 3.77 -7.81 -0.58
C PRO A 410 4.95 -7.14 0.14
N ILE A 411 6.16 -7.72 0.12
CA ILE A 411 7.32 -7.14 0.80
C ILE A 411 7.68 -5.76 0.21
N GLU A 412 7.52 -5.58 -1.10
CA GLU A 412 7.79 -4.31 -1.79
C GLU A 412 6.50 -3.47 -1.93
N ASN A 413 5.39 -4.14 -2.30
CA ASN A 413 4.15 -3.47 -2.69
C ASN A 413 3.28 -3.06 -1.51
N HIS A 414 3.22 -3.89 -0.46
CA HIS A 414 2.36 -3.75 0.70
C HIS A 414 3.10 -4.12 2.00
N PRO A 415 4.23 -3.46 2.33
CA PRO A 415 5.21 -4.02 3.28
C PRO A 415 4.63 -4.24 4.68
N VAL A 416 3.66 -3.41 5.08
CA VAL A 416 2.93 -3.56 6.34
C VAL A 416 1.99 -4.78 6.31
N ALA A 417 1.27 -5.04 5.22
CA ALA A 417 0.50 -6.29 5.11
C ALA A 417 1.43 -7.52 5.16
N ALA A 418 2.62 -7.42 4.58
CA ALA A 418 3.62 -8.49 4.64
C ALA A 418 4.09 -8.82 6.06
N THR A 419 4.02 -7.88 7.03
CA THR A 419 4.39 -8.20 8.42
C THR A 419 3.45 -9.24 9.02
N TYR A 420 2.14 -9.13 8.77
CA TYR A 420 1.15 -10.12 9.19
C TYR A 420 1.40 -11.49 8.55
N PHE A 421 1.82 -11.52 7.29
CA PHE A 421 2.13 -12.77 6.59
C PHE A 421 3.38 -13.43 7.18
N LYS A 422 4.42 -12.65 7.47
CA LYS A 422 5.64 -13.15 8.12
C LYS A 422 5.35 -13.64 9.54
N GLN A 423 4.56 -12.91 10.32
CA GLN A 423 4.12 -13.32 11.66
C GLN A 423 3.26 -14.60 11.63
N PHE A 424 2.37 -14.73 10.64
CA PHE A 424 1.60 -15.96 10.39
C PHE A 424 2.50 -17.19 10.28
N THR A 425 3.60 -17.09 9.53
CA THR A 425 4.55 -18.21 9.42
C THR A 425 5.31 -18.49 10.71
N LYS A 426 5.65 -17.45 11.48
CA LYS A 426 6.34 -17.60 12.78
C LYS A 426 5.49 -18.31 13.83
N ARG A 427 4.15 -18.20 13.75
CA ARG A 427 3.20 -18.96 14.61
C ARG A 427 2.84 -20.35 14.07
N GLY A 428 3.48 -20.81 12.99
CA GLY A 428 3.29 -22.15 12.43
C GLY A 428 2.28 -22.25 11.28
N GLY A 429 1.77 -21.11 10.78
CA GLY A 429 0.90 -21.07 9.61
C GLY A 429 1.59 -21.54 8.34
N LYS A 430 0.85 -22.23 7.46
CA LYS A 430 1.37 -22.75 6.19
C LYS A 430 1.17 -21.73 5.07
N LEU A 431 2.26 -21.16 4.57
CA LEU A 431 2.22 -20.17 3.50
C LEU A 431 2.64 -20.78 2.18
N ILE A 432 1.78 -20.74 1.17
CA ILE A 432 2.08 -21.13 -0.21
C ILE A 432 2.30 -19.86 -1.02
N VAL A 433 3.48 -19.70 -1.61
CA VAL A 433 3.80 -18.56 -2.48
C VAL A 433 3.87 -19.07 -3.91
N MET A 434 3.09 -18.46 -4.80
CA MET A 434 3.01 -18.80 -6.21
C MET A 434 3.39 -17.57 -7.04
N ASP A 435 4.60 -17.53 -7.55
CA ASP A 435 5.06 -16.41 -8.36
C ASP A 435 6.18 -16.91 -9.29
N PRO A 436 6.19 -16.54 -10.59
CA PRO A 436 7.27 -16.94 -11.48
C PRO A 436 8.64 -16.44 -10.98
N ARG A 437 8.67 -15.28 -10.29
CA ARG A 437 9.86 -14.74 -9.65
C ARG A 437 10.05 -15.35 -8.27
N GLY A 438 11.31 -15.57 -7.89
CA GLY A 438 11.68 -15.93 -6.52
C GLY A 438 11.54 -14.75 -5.55
N VAL A 439 10.32 -14.30 -5.25
CA VAL A 439 10.05 -13.12 -4.40
C VAL A 439 10.56 -13.28 -2.97
N GLY A 440 10.79 -12.16 -2.26
CA GLY A 440 11.34 -12.17 -0.90
C GLY A 440 10.54 -13.00 0.12
N LEU A 441 9.22 -13.13 -0.09
CA LEU A 441 8.35 -13.92 0.78
C LEU A 441 8.65 -15.43 0.73
N ARG A 442 9.40 -15.90 -0.27
CA ARG A 442 9.87 -17.29 -0.40
C ARG A 442 10.56 -17.81 0.88
N ARG A 443 11.27 -16.95 1.61
CA ARG A 443 11.98 -17.34 2.85
C ARG A 443 11.05 -17.78 3.97
N PHE A 444 9.76 -17.44 3.87
CA PHE A 444 8.72 -17.79 4.84
C PHE A 444 7.78 -18.88 4.31
N ALA A 445 7.88 -19.23 3.03
CA ALA A 445 6.95 -20.14 2.39
C ALA A 445 7.17 -21.59 2.82
N THR A 446 6.08 -22.30 3.09
CA THR A 446 6.04 -23.76 3.18
C THR A 446 6.25 -24.39 1.80
N GLU A 447 5.63 -23.82 0.76
CA GLU A 447 5.84 -24.19 -0.64
C GLU A 447 6.04 -22.93 -1.47
N MET A 448 7.13 -22.89 -2.25
CA MET A 448 7.34 -21.90 -3.29
C MET A 448 7.11 -22.55 -4.64
N VAL A 449 6.13 -22.04 -5.38
CA VAL A 449 5.71 -22.54 -6.69
C VAL A 449 6.13 -21.52 -7.76
N GLN A 450 7.29 -21.74 -8.36
CA GLN A 450 7.82 -20.92 -9.46
C GLN A 450 7.37 -21.48 -10.80
N PHE A 451 6.13 -21.16 -11.18
CA PHE A 451 5.55 -21.63 -12.44
C PHE A 451 5.99 -20.75 -13.61
N ARG A 452 5.86 -21.27 -14.84
CA ARG A 452 6.16 -20.49 -16.05
C ARG A 452 5.18 -19.31 -16.18
N PRO A 453 5.66 -18.09 -16.50
CA PRO A 453 4.79 -16.92 -16.64
C PRO A 453 3.61 -17.17 -17.59
N GLY A 454 2.42 -16.74 -17.21
CA GLY A 454 1.20 -16.92 -18.01
C GLY A 454 0.64 -18.34 -18.03
N ALA A 455 1.16 -19.25 -17.19
CA ALA A 455 0.65 -20.61 -17.05
C ALA A 455 -0.25 -20.80 -15.81
N ASP A 456 -0.71 -19.72 -15.21
CA ASP A 456 -1.50 -19.67 -13.97
C ASP A 456 -2.75 -20.57 -14.02
N VAL A 457 -3.61 -20.43 -15.04
CA VAL A 457 -4.83 -21.25 -15.22
C VAL A 457 -4.50 -22.74 -15.26
N SER A 458 -3.43 -23.13 -15.95
CA SER A 458 -3.03 -24.54 -16.06
C SER A 458 -2.59 -25.13 -14.73
N MET A 459 -1.84 -24.36 -13.93
CA MET A 459 -1.42 -24.73 -12.58
C MET A 459 -2.62 -24.83 -11.64
N LEU A 460 -3.49 -23.81 -11.62
CA LEU A 460 -4.63 -23.73 -10.70
C LEU A 460 -5.68 -24.81 -11.00
N ASN A 461 -5.98 -25.06 -12.29
CA ASN A 461 -6.87 -26.17 -12.66
C ASN A 461 -6.29 -27.53 -12.27
N ALA A 462 -4.96 -27.71 -12.32
CA ALA A 462 -4.35 -28.96 -11.85
C ALA A 462 -4.44 -29.15 -10.33
N ILE A 463 -4.27 -28.06 -9.56
CA ILE A 463 -4.47 -28.07 -8.11
C ILE A 463 -5.93 -28.43 -7.78
N MET A 464 -6.88 -27.77 -8.45
CA MET A 464 -8.32 -28.05 -8.28
C MET A 464 -8.71 -29.46 -8.73
N ASN A 465 -8.11 -29.98 -9.81
CA ASN A 465 -8.29 -31.36 -10.26
C ASN A 465 -7.92 -32.36 -9.15
N VAL A 466 -6.79 -32.16 -8.47
CA VAL A 466 -6.39 -33.03 -7.35
C VAL A 466 -7.40 -32.97 -6.21
N ILE A 467 -7.88 -31.79 -5.84
CA ILE A 467 -8.90 -31.63 -4.79
C ILE A 467 -10.17 -32.39 -5.14
N VAL A 468 -10.57 -32.38 -6.41
CA VAL A 468 -11.74 -33.12 -6.90
C VAL A 468 -11.52 -34.63 -6.91
N GLU A 469 -10.41 -35.11 -7.48
CA GLU A 469 -10.10 -36.54 -7.62
C GLU A 469 -9.85 -37.22 -6.27
N GLU A 470 -9.27 -36.49 -5.29
CA GLU A 470 -9.04 -36.99 -3.94
C GLU A 470 -10.21 -36.68 -2.97
N GLU A 471 -11.31 -36.13 -3.47
CA GLU A 471 -12.52 -35.79 -2.68
C GLU A 471 -12.24 -34.88 -1.46
N LEU A 472 -11.32 -33.92 -1.61
CA LEU A 472 -10.90 -32.98 -0.56
C LEU A 472 -11.75 -31.71 -0.48
N TYR A 473 -12.82 -31.61 -1.25
CA TYR A 473 -13.71 -30.44 -1.30
C TYR A 473 -14.79 -30.47 -0.20
N ASP A 474 -15.27 -29.30 0.21
CA ASP A 474 -16.36 -29.17 1.18
C ASP A 474 -17.73 -29.35 0.50
N SER A 475 -18.20 -30.59 0.51
CA SER A 475 -19.49 -30.98 -0.09
C SER A 475 -20.69 -30.24 0.52
N GLN A 476 -20.66 -29.95 1.82
CA GLN A 476 -21.77 -29.28 2.50
C GLN A 476 -21.83 -27.81 2.13
N TYR A 477 -20.67 -27.15 2.10
CA TYR A 477 -20.55 -25.77 1.66
C TYR A 477 -20.99 -25.61 0.22
N ILE A 478 -20.48 -26.46 -0.69
CA ILE A 478 -20.82 -26.43 -2.11
C ILE A 478 -22.34 -26.56 -2.30
N HIS A 479 -22.96 -27.57 -1.70
CA HIS A 479 -24.41 -27.79 -1.83
C HIS A 479 -25.23 -26.61 -1.32
N ARG A 480 -24.84 -26.01 -0.20
CA ARG A 480 -25.60 -24.94 0.45
C ARG A 480 -25.41 -23.58 -0.21
N TRP A 481 -24.18 -23.24 -0.59
CA TRP A 481 -23.78 -21.86 -0.88
C TRP A 481 -23.33 -21.61 -2.31
N THR A 482 -23.24 -22.64 -3.15
CA THR A 482 -22.72 -22.50 -4.52
C THR A 482 -23.65 -23.06 -5.59
N GLU A 483 -23.56 -22.58 -6.82
CA GLU A 483 -24.21 -23.12 -8.03
C GLU A 483 -23.17 -23.54 -9.09
N ASN A 484 -23.61 -24.35 -10.07
CA ASN A 484 -22.80 -24.79 -11.21
C ASN A 484 -21.62 -25.74 -10.91
N TRP A 485 -21.64 -26.42 -9.75
CA TRP A 485 -20.58 -27.35 -9.34
C TRP A 485 -20.33 -28.51 -10.31
N GLU A 486 -21.38 -29.14 -10.84
CA GLU A 486 -21.22 -30.31 -11.71
C GLU A 486 -20.48 -29.97 -13.03
N ALA A 487 -20.69 -28.77 -13.55
CA ALA A 487 -19.98 -28.28 -14.73
C ALA A 487 -18.49 -28.05 -14.43
N GLU A 488 -18.17 -27.49 -13.25
CA GLU A 488 -16.79 -27.32 -12.79
C GLU A 488 -16.10 -28.68 -12.61
N LYS A 489 -16.76 -29.62 -11.95
CA LYS A 489 -16.24 -30.97 -11.72
C LYS A 489 -15.93 -31.70 -13.04
N GLU A 490 -16.81 -31.59 -14.02
CA GLU A 490 -16.60 -32.19 -15.35
C GLU A 490 -15.44 -31.52 -16.10
N HIS A 491 -15.35 -30.19 -16.06
CA HIS A 491 -14.26 -29.43 -16.66
C HIS A 491 -12.89 -29.85 -16.11
N LEU A 492 -12.76 -29.97 -14.79
CA LEU A 492 -11.50 -30.24 -14.11
C LEU A 492 -10.88 -31.61 -14.47
N LYS A 493 -11.64 -32.58 -14.95
CA LYS A 493 -11.13 -33.90 -15.40
C LYS A 493 -10.04 -33.80 -16.49
N GLN A 494 -10.03 -32.69 -17.24
CA GLN A 494 -9.10 -32.50 -18.37
C GLN A 494 -7.72 -31.96 -17.96
N PHE A 495 -7.52 -31.67 -16.67
CA PHE A 495 -6.38 -30.90 -16.14
C PHE A 495 -5.57 -31.69 -15.10
N THR A 496 -5.36 -32.99 -15.31
CA THR A 496 -4.51 -33.81 -14.42
C THR A 496 -3.13 -33.19 -14.20
N PRO A 497 -2.51 -33.31 -13.00
CA PRO A 497 -1.16 -32.81 -12.73
C PRO A 497 -0.12 -33.23 -13.76
N GLU A 498 -0.16 -34.46 -14.26
CA GLU A 498 0.75 -34.99 -15.28
C GLU A 498 0.70 -34.17 -16.56
N LYS A 499 -0.51 -33.90 -17.07
CA LYS A 499 -0.72 -33.14 -18.31
C LYS A 499 -0.36 -31.67 -18.15
N MET A 500 -0.66 -31.07 -16.99
CA MET A 500 -0.42 -29.64 -16.77
C MET A 500 1.03 -29.33 -16.41
N SER A 501 1.78 -30.30 -15.88
CA SER A 501 3.20 -30.13 -15.53
C SER A 501 4.05 -29.65 -16.70
N GLU A 502 3.79 -30.15 -17.90
CA GLU A 502 4.50 -29.73 -19.11
C GLU A 502 4.22 -28.29 -19.51
N ILE A 503 3.07 -27.74 -19.12
CA ILE A 503 2.64 -26.36 -19.44
C ILE A 503 3.18 -25.40 -18.37
N CYS A 504 2.82 -25.63 -17.09
CA CYS A 504 3.16 -24.73 -16.01
C CYS A 504 4.60 -24.88 -15.48
N GLY A 505 5.30 -25.96 -15.85
CA GLY A 505 6.67 -26.22 -15.40
C GLY A 505 6.77 -26.69 -13.94
N ILE A 506 5.65 -27.02 -13.29
CA ILE A 506 5.61 -27.52 -11.91
C ILE A 506 5.45 -29.03 -11.90
N SER A 507 6.24 -29.73 -11.09
CA SER A 507 6.14 -31.19 -10.99
C SER A 507 4.74 -31.65 -10.53
N PRO A 508 4.22 -32.80 -11.03
CA PRO A 508 2.93 -33.32 -10.60
C PRO A 508 2.83 -33.52 -9.09
N ASP A 509 3.93 -33.94 -8.45
CA ASP A 509 3.99 -34.12 -6.99
C ASP A 509 3.87 -32.81 -6.22
N GLN A 510 4.48 -31.72 -6.71
CA GLN A 510 4.33 -30.42 -6.07
C GLN A 510 2.90 -29.89 -6.20
N LEU A 511 2.27 -30.05 -7.37
CA LEU A 511 0.84 -29.69 -7.57
C LEU A 511 -0.05 -30.43 -6.57
N ARG A 512 0.16 -31.74 -6.38
CA ARG A 512 -0.56 -32.55 -5.38
C ARG A 512 -0.31 -32.09 -3.96
N ARG A 513 0.95 -31.80 -3.59
CA ARG A 513 1.28 -31.30 -2.24
C ARG A 513 0.57 -29.99 -1.96
N VAL A 514 0.60 -29.03 -2.88
CA VAL A 514 -0.07 -27.73 -2.75
C VAL A 514 -1.58 -27.92 -2.57
N ALA A 515 -2.21 -28.75 -3.40
CA ALA A 515 -3.63 -29.07 -3.31
C ALA A 515 -4.00 -29.62 -1.91
N ARG A 516 -3.27 -30.63 -1.44
CA ARG A 516 -3.49 -31.26 -0.13
C ARG A 516 -3.23 -30.31 1.04
N ILE A 517 -2.22 -29.44 0.94
CA ILE A 517 -1.92 -28.44 1.98
C ILE A 517 -3.07 -27.46 2.12
N PHE A 518 -3.56 -26.92 1.01
CA PHE A 518 -4.63 -25.92 1.03
C PHE A 518 -5.98 -26.52 1.42
N ALA A 519 -6.39 -27.62 0.77
CA ALA A 519 -7.67 -28.26 1.05
C ALA A 519 -7.72 -28.95 2.43
N GLY A 520 -6.57 -29.33 2.99
CA GLY A 520 -6.46 -29.90 4.33
C GLY A 520 -6.41 -28.87 5.47
N GLY A 521 -6.39 -27.56 5.17
CA GLY A 521 -6.46 -26.50 6.17
C GLY A 521 -7.90 -26.25 6.65
N ASN A 522 -8.07 -25.76 7.88
CA ASN A 522 -9.39 -25.46 8.44
C ASN A 522 -9.90 -24.09 7.97
N ALA A 523 -8.99 -23.11 7.80
CA ALA A 523 -9.31 -21.75 7.41
C ALA A 523 -8.21 -21.20 6.48
N GLY A 524 -8.59 -21.06 5.20
CA GLY A 524 -7.69 -20.68 4.12
C GLY A 524 -7.95 -19.28 3.56
N LEU A 525 -6.90 -18.45 3.46
CA LEU A 525 -6.94 -17.16 2.78
C LEU A 525 -6.19 -17.19 1.45
N ILE A 526 -6.75 -16.55 0.44
CA ILE A 526 -6.09 -16.37 -0.87
C ILE A 526 -5.87 -14.88 -1.10
N PHE A 527 -4.61 -14.50 -1.19
CA PHE A 527 -4.13 -13.18 -1.54
C PHE A 527 -3.60 -13.19 -2.97
N TRP A 528 -4.01 -12.22 -3.78
CA TRP A 528 -3.42 -12.07 -5.10
C TRP A 528 -3.19 -10.63 -5.50
N GLY A 529 -2.34 -10.44 -6.50
CA GLY A 529 -1.99 -9.13 -7.02
C GLY A 529 -1.99 -9.09 -8.54
N MET A 530 -1.05 -8.32 -9.05
CA MET A 530 -0.97 -7.92 -10.45
C MET A 530 -0.55 -9.04 -11.39
N GLY A 531 0.18 -10.04 -10.90
CA GLY A 531 0.53 -11.24 -11.67
C GLY A 531 -0.67 -12.15 -11.96
N ILE A 532 -1.84 -11.85 -11.39
CA ILE A 532 -3.09 -12.50 -11.76
C ILE A 532 -3.89 -11.64 -12.71
N SER A 533 -4.03 -10.34 -12.42
CA SER A 533 -4.99 -9.49 -13.12
C SER A 533 -4.50 -8.90 -14.46
N GLN A 534 -3.18 -8.70 -14.64
CA GLN A 534 -2.61 -8.04 -15.83
C GLN A 534 -2.15 -9.02 -16.91
N HIS A 535 -3.07 -9.89 -17.30
CA HIS A 535 -2.93 -10.88 -18.36
C HIS A 535 -4.18 -10.85 -19.25
N ILE A 536 -4.08 -11.30 -20.50
CA ILE A 536 -5.28 -11.46 -21.36
C ILE A 536 -6.29 -12.48 -20.80
N HIS A 537 -5.85 -13.31 -19.86
CA HIS A 537 -6.65 -14.29 -19.14
C HIS A 537 -6.75 -13.97 -17.63
N GLY A 538 -6.60 -12.69 -17.25
CA GLY A 538 -6.57 -12.32 -15.83
C GLY A 538 -7.90 -12.55 -15.09
N THR A 539 -9.02 -12.43 -15.79
CA THR A 539 -10.35 -12.78 -15.25
C THR A 539 -10.44 -14.30 -15.03
N ASP A 540 -9.89 -15.11 -15.92
CA ASP A 540 -9.85 -16.56 -15.78
C ASP A 540 -8.94 -17.02 -14.63
N ASN A 541 -7.77 -16.38 -14.47
CA ASN A 541 -6.92 -16.59 -13.30
C ASN A 541 -7.70 -16.34 -12.00
N SER A 542 -8.46 -15.24 -11.95
CA SER A 542 -9.27 -14.89 -10.78
C SER A 542 -10.42 -15.88 -10.57
N ARG A 543 -11.09 -16.36 -11.62
CA ARG A 543 -12.12 -17.41 -11.55
C ARG A 543 -11.58 -18.70 -10.95
N CYS A 544 -10.37 -19.11 -11.31
CA CYS A 544 -9.73 -20.29 -10.71
C CYS A 544 -9.51 -20.10 -9.20
N LEU A 545 -9.00 -18.94 -8.76
CA LEU A 545 -8.78 -18.65 -7.34
C LEU A 545 -10.08 -18.61 -6.54
N ILE A 546 -11.13 -18.01 -7.11
CA ILE A 546 -12.45 -17.97 -6.49
C ILE A 546 -13.01 -19.39 -6.38
N SER A 547 -12.91 -20.18 -7.45
CA SER A 547 -13.37 -21.58 -7.45
C SER A 547 -12.61 -22.42 -6.43
N LEU A 548 -11.30 -22.23 -6.29
CA LEU A 548 -10.49 -22.89 -5.27
C LEU A 548 -10.95 -22.56 -3.84
N ALA A 549 -11.26 -21.30 -3.56
CA ALA A 549 -11.80 -20.89 -2.26
C ALA A 549 -13.20 -21.45 -2.01
N LEU A 550 -14.07 -21.42 -3.02
CA LEU A 550 -15.46 -21.91 -2.91
C LEU A 550 -15.51 -23.43 -2.70
N MET A 551 -14.72 -24.21 -3.45
CA MET A 551 -14.72 -25.67 -3.32
C MET A 551 -14.14 -26.16 -1.99
N THR A 552 -13.35 -25.33 -1.31
CA THR A 552 -12.77 -25.63 0.01
C THR A 552 -13.51 -24.94 1.16
N GLY A 553 -14.66 -24.30 0.90
CA GLY A 553 -15.47 -23.64 1.93
C GLY A 553 -14.75 -22.48 2.63
N ASN A 554 -13.88 -21.77 1.91
CA ASN A 554 -12.99 -20.74 2.44
C ASN A 554 -13.47 -19.31 2.14
N VAL A 555 -14.79 -19.07 2.22
CA VAL A 555 -15.39 -17.72 2.21
C VAL A 555 -16.51 -17.67 3.25
N GLY A 556 -16.59 -16.57 4.01
CA GLY A 556 -17.66 -16.33 4.99
C GLY A 556 -17.39 -16.85 6.40
N LYS A 557 -16.13 -17.14 6.76
CA LYS A 557 -15.73 -17.58 8.10
C LYS A 557 -14.40 -16.94 8.55
N PRO A 558 -14.14 -16.82 9.88
CA PRO A 558 -12.87 -16.31 10.39
C PRO A 558 -11.66 -17.06 9.83
N GLY A 559 -10.60 -16.32 9.50
CA GLY A 559 -9.39 -16.89 8.92
C GLY A 559 -9.51 -17.33 7.47
N ALA A 560 -10.63 -17.07 6.78
CA ALA A 560 -10.84 -17.48 5.40
C ALA A 560 -11.37 -16.36 4.51
N GLY A 561 -10.97 -16.37 3.24
CA GLY A 561 -11.48 -15.42 2.26
C GLY A 561 -10.60 -15.19 1.04
N LEU A 562 -11.07 -14.26 0.22
CA LEU A 562 -10.46 -13.79 -1.00
C LEU A 562 -10.06 -12.33 -0.84
N HIS A 563 -8.78 -12.03 -1.05
CA HIS A 563 -8.24 -10.69 -0.88
C HIS A 563 -7.32 -10.29 -2.05
N PRO A 564 -7.85 -9.66 -3.11
CA PRO A 564 -7.03 -8.96 -4.08
C PRO A 564 -6.34 -7.77 -3.39
N LEU A 565 -5.01 -7.81 -3.27
CA LEU A 565 -4.21 -6.75 -2.66
C LEU A 565 -4.22 -5.50 -3.55
N ARG A 566 -5.09 -4.55 -3.22
CA ARG A 566 -5.33 -3.33 -4.00
C ARG A 566 -4.11 -2.40 -3.95
N GLY A 567 -3.75 -1.82 -5.10
CA GLY A 567 -2.49 -1.10 -5.30
C GLY A 567 -2.43 0.29 -4.67
N GLN A 568 -3.22 1.25 -5.17
CA GLN A 568 -3.19 2.65 -4.71
C GLN A 568 -4.04 2.84 -3.44
N ASN A 569 -3.69 3.85 -2.63
CA ASN A 569 -4.29 4.13 -1.31
C ASN A 569 -5.82 4.16 -1.31
N ASN A 570 -6.44 4.70 -2.38
CA ASN A 570 -7.88 4.85 -2.46
C ASN A 570 -8.53 4.18 -3.68
N VAL A 571 -7.91 3.15 -4.28
CA VAL A 571 -8.51 2.50 -5.46
C VAL A 571 -9.80 1.78 -5.14
N GLN A 572 -9.96 1.28 -3.92
CA GLN A 572 -11.23 0.72 -3.45
C GLN A 572 -12.28 1.83 -3.38
N GLY A 573 -12.00 2.94 -2.70
CA GLY A 573 -12.94 4.03 -2.52
C GLY A 573 -13.30 4.79 -3.80
N ALA A 574 -12.34 5.01 -4.70
CA ALA A 574 -12.61 5.58 -6.02
C ALA A 574 -13.51 4.67 -6.89
N SER A 575 -13.30 3.35 -6.80
CA SER A 575 -14.18 2.36 -7.44
C SER A 575 -15.57 2.34 -6.81
N ASP A 576 -15.65 2.38 -5.48
CA ASP A 576 -16.91 2.44 -4.71
C ASP A 576 -17.69 3.73 -5.03
N ALA A 577 -16.99 4.85 -5.25
CA ALA A 577 -17.56 6.13 -5.65
C ALA A 577 -18.00 6.19 -7.12
N GLY A 578 -17.94 5.08 -7.87
CA GLY A 578 -18.49 4.96 -9.21
C GLY A 578 -17.60 5.54 -10.31
N LEU A 579 -16.29 5.68 -10.07
CA LEU A 579 -15.31 6.12 -11.06
C LEU A 579 -14.97 5.02 -12.08
N ILE A 580 -16.01 4.35 -12.59
CA ILE A 580 -15.93 3.19 -13.47
C ILE A 580 -16.99 3.35 -14.58
N PRO A 581 -16.66 3.13 -15.86
CA PRO A 581 -17.54 3.50 -16.97
C PRO A 581 -18.83 2.67 -17.08
N MET A 582 -18.87 1.49 -16.46
CA MET A 582 -20.04 0.61 -16.45
C MET A 582 -20.83 0.61 -15.13
N PHE A 583 -20.37 1.34 -14.11
CA PHE A 583 -20.99 1.36 -12.79
C PHE A 583 -21.12 2.77 -12.20
N LEU A 584 -22.27 3.03 -11.59
CA LEU A 584 -22.50 4.07 -10.59
C LEU A 584 -21.94 3.63 -9.22
N PRO A 585 -21.92 4.52 -8.22
CA PRO A 585 -21.45 4.17 -6.88
C PRO A 585 -22.01 2.84 -6.33
N ASP A 586 -21.21 2.14 -5.54
CA ASP A 586 -21.43 0.76 -5.05
C ASP A 586 -21.58 -0.30 -6.16
N TYR A 587 -20.86 -0.15 -7.27
CA TYR A 587 -20.88 -1.06 -8.42
C TYR A 587 -22.29 -1.27 -9.02
N GLN A 588 -23.18 -0.29 -8.85
CA GLN A 588 -24.55 -0.36 -9.38
C GLN A 588 -24.53 -0.10 -10.90
N THR A 589 -25.17 -0.95 -11.69
CA THR A 589 -25.03 -0.86 -13.16
C THR A 589 -25.70 0.38 -13.77
N VAL A 590 -24.97 1.07 -14.67
CA VAL A 590 -25.51 2.22 -15.43
C VAL A 590 -26.67 1.82 -16.35
N THR A 591 -26.78 0.54 -16.71
CA THR A 591 -27.79 0.06 -17.66
C THR A 591 -29.18 -0.08 -17.03
N SER A 592 -29.30 0.00 -15.71
CA SER A 592 -30.58 -0.09 -15.00
C SER A 592 -31.23 1.29 -14.87
N ASP A 593 -32.45 1.42 -15.37
CA ASP A 593 -33.20 2.68 -15.34
C ASP A 593 -33.57 3.09 -13.91
N ASP A 594 -33.97 2.13 -13.06
CA ASP A 594 -34.30 2.40 -11.65
C ASP A 594 -33.08 2.90 -10.88
N VAL A 595 -31.91 2.29 -11.12
CA VAL A 595 -30.64 2.72 -10.54
C VAL A 595 -30.28 4.12 -11.02
N ARG A 596 -30.25 4.39 -12.33
CA ARG A 596 -29.94 5.74 -12.83
C ARG A 596 -30.88 6.79 -12.25
N LYS A 597 -32.18 6.47 -12.17
CA LYS A 597 -33.19 7.36 -11.62
C LYS A 597 -32.90 7.74 -10.16
N SER A 598 -32.51 6.78 -9.30
CA SER A 598 -32.18 7.10 -7.90
C SER A 598 -31.01 8.08 -7.77
N PHE A 599 -30.04 8.01 -8.68
CA PHE A 599 -28.94 8.98 -8.74
C PHE A 599 -29.38 10.32 -9.32
N THR A 600 -30.13 10.35 -10.41
CA THR A 600 -30.60 11.61 -11.02
C THR A 600 -31.53 12.39 -10.08
N ASP A 601 -32.35 11.68 -9.30
CA ASP A 601 -33.24 12.28 -8.29
C ASP A 601 -32.44 12.97 -7.19
N VAL A 602 -31.38 12.32 -6.67
CA VAL A 602 -30.46 12.94 -5.70
C VAL A 602 -29.69 14.10 -6.31
N TRP A 603 -29.22 13.96 -7.55
CA TRP A 603 -28.39 14.99 -8.17
C TRP A 603 -29.18 16.18 -8.73
N GLY A 604 -30.51 16.12 -8.76
CA GLY A 604 -31.37 17.18 -9.28
C GLY A 604 -31.15 17.51 -10.76
N GLY A 605 -30.74 16.53 -11.58
CA GLY A 605 -30.40 16.71 -12.99
C GLY A 605 -31.15 15.77 -13.93
N GLY A 606 -31.16 16.10 -15.23
CA GLY A 606 -31.72 15.21 -16.26
C GLY A 606 -30.90 13.94 -16.47
N ASP A 607 -31.54 12.89 -17.01
CA ASP A 607 -30.95 11.57 -17.26
C ASP A 607 -29.68 11.63 -18.13
N PHE A 608 -28.89 10.56 -18.08
CA PHE A 608 -27.67 10.33 -18.85
C PHE A 608 -27.70 8.94 -19.49
N SER A 609 -26.74 8.66 -20.39
CA SER A 609 -26.71 7.42 -21.17
C SER A 609 -26.84 6.15 -20.30
N ASN A 610 -27.67 5.22 -20.76
CA ASN A 610 -27.79 3.86 -20.23
C ASN A 610 -26.75 2.89 -20.83
N GLU A 611 -25.83 3.38 -21.67
CA GLU A 611 -24.76 2.60 -22.27
C GLU A 611 -23.53 2.61 -21.36
N LYS A 612 -22.80 1.48 -21.34
CA LYS A 612 -21.49 1.43 -20.70
C LYS A 612 -20.54 2.39 -21.42
N GLY A 613 -19.78 3.18 -20.66
CA GLY A 613 -18.74 4.02 -21.22
C GLY A 613 -17.53 3.21 -21.70
N LEU A 614 -16.62 3.91 -22.37
CA LEU A 614 -15.33 3.39 -22.78
C LEU A 614 -14.38 3.28 -21.58
N THR A 615 -13.53 2.27 -21.59
CA THR A 615 -12.46 2.08 -20.59
C THR A 615 -11.23 2.95 -20.88
N VAL A 616 -10.29 3.08 -19.94
CA VAL A 616 -9.04 3.88 -20.12
C VAL A 616 -8.37 3.63 -21.47
N THR A 617 -8.07 2.37 -21.81
CA THR A 617 -7.36 2.02 -23.05
C THR A 617 -8.22 2.32 -24.29
N GLU A 618 -9.52 2.04 -24.23
CA GLU A 618 -10.46 2.36 -25.32
C GLU A 618 -10.61 3.88 -25.52
N ILE A 619 -10.58 4.68 -24.44
CA ILE A 619 -10.59 6.15 -24.50
C ILE A 619 -9.34 6.66 -25.22
N VAL A 620 -8.17 6.12 -24.90
CA VAL A 620 -6.92 6.49 -25.58
C VAL A 620 -6.96 6.12 -27.06
N ASP A 621 -7.50 4.96 -27.42
CA ASP A 621 -7.71 4.58 -28.83
C ASP A 621 -8.64 5.55 -29.57
N GLN A 622 -9.74 5.96 -28.94
CA GLN A 622 -10.67 6.93 -29.52
C GLN A 622 -10.08 8.34 -29.61
N ALA A 623 -9.18 8.72 -28.69
CA ALA A 623 -8.43 9.97 -28.78
C ALA A 623 -7.43 9.92 -29.96
N TYR A 624 -6.72 8.80 -30.13
CA TYR A 624 -5.82 8.61 -31.26
C TYR A 624 -6.55 8.66 -32.61
N ALA A 625 -7.77 8.11 -32.67
CA ALA A 625 -8.64 8.12 -33.82
C ALA A 625 -9.33 9.48 -34.10
N GLY A 626 -9.25 10.43 -33.15
CA GLY A 626 -9.85 11.77 -33.27
C GLY A 626 -11.35 11.84 -32.92
N ASN A 627 -11.91 10.78 -32.32
CA ASN A 627 -13.30 10.75 -31.86
C ASN A 627 -13.45 11.38 -30.46
N ILE A 628 -12.42 11.22 -29.61
CA ILE A 628 -12.28 11.99 -28.38
C ILE A 628 -11.36 13.17 -28.67
N LYS A 629 -11.85 14.37 -28.40
CA LYS A 629 -11.20 15.65 -28.69
C LYS A 629 -10.80 16.40 -27.41
N GLY A 630 -11.55 16.18 -26.34
CA GLY A 630 -11.35 16.80 -25.04
C GLY A 630 -11.08 15.77 -23.96
N MET A 631 -10.06 15.99 -23.13
CA MET A 631 -9.84 15.19 -21.92
C MET A 631 -9.64 16.06 -20.69
N TYR A 632 -10.26 15.66 -19.59
CA TYR A 632 -9.95 16.14 -18.25
C TYR A 632 -9.30 15.02 -17.45
N ILE A 633 -8.04 15.20 -17.05
CA ILE A 633 -7.25 14.21 -16.31
C ILE A 633 -6.93 14.79 -14.94
N GLN A 634 -7.45 14.15 -13.89
CA GLN A 634 -7.21 14.52 -12.50
C GLN A 634 -6.33 13.47 -11.84
N GLY A 635 -5.12 13.86 -11.42
CA GLY A 635 -4.23 13.07 -10.57
C GLY A 635 -3.76 11.73 -11.17
N GLU A 636 -3.73 11.61 -12.49
CA GLU A 636 -3.29 10.40 -13.22
C GLU A 636 -2.18 10.72 -14.24
N ASN A 637 -1.38 9.71 -14.57
CA ASN A 637 -0.20 9.84 -15.44
C ASN A 637 -0.18 8.82 -16.60
N PRO A 638 -1.24 8.76 -17.44
CA PRO A 638 -1.34 7.76 -18.51
C PRO A 638 -0.22 7.82 -19.55
N ALA A 639 0.44 8.97 -19.78
CA ALA A 639 1.61 9.05 -20.68
C ALA A 639 2.82 8.22 -20.19
N MET A 640 2.78 7.72 -18.96
CA MET A 640 3.72 6.77 -18.38
C MET A 640 3.08 5.43 -18.01
N SER A 641 1.83 5.41 -17.54
CA SER A 641 1.20 4.20 -16.98
C SER A 641 0.46 3.32 -17.98
N ASP A 642 0.03 3.86 -19.12
CA ASP A 642 -0.71 3.11 -20.13
C ASP A 642 0.22 2.17 -20.90
N PRO A 643 -0.28 1.00 -21.37
CA PRO A 643 0.50 0.12 -22.22
C PRO A 643 0.76 0.79 -23.57
N ASP A 644 1.83 0.41 -24.26
CA ASP A 644 2.25 1.07 -25.50
C ASP A 644 2.26 2.60 -25.32
N ALA A 645 3.13 3.06 -24.41
CA ALA A 645 3.12 4.44 -23.94
C ALA A 645 3.29 5.46 -25.09
N ASP A 646 3.94 5.07 -26.19
CA ASP A 646 4.08 5.94 -27.37
C ASP A 646 2.75 6.15 -28.11
N HIS A 647 1.92 5.12 -28.26
CA HIS A 647 0.55 5.27 -28.76
C HIS A 647 -0.28 6.22 -27.89
N ALA A 648 -0.19 6.09 -26.57
CA ALA A 648 -0.89 6.98 -25.65
C ALA A 648 -0.42 8.43 -25.78
N ARG A 649 0.90 8.66 -25.89
CA ARG A 649 1.49 9.99 -26.10
C ARG A 649 1.05 10.62 -27.42
N ASP A 650 1.04 9.83 -28.50
CA ASP A 650 0.54 10.28 -29.80
C ASP A 650 -0.95 10.64 -29.74
N ALA A 651 -1.75 9.89 -28.99
CA ALA A 651 -3.16 10.20 -28.76
C ALA A 651 -3.33 11.54 -28.04
N PHE A 652 -2.58 11.77 -26.95
CA PHE A 652 -2.65 13.01 -26.17
C PHE A 652 -2.17 14.23 -26.96
N ALA A 653 -1.17 14.06 -27.84
CA ALA A 653 -0.70 15.12 -28.72
C ALA A 653 -1.76 15.59 -29.74
N LYS A 654 -2.73 14.74 -30.09
CA LYS A 654 -3.80 15.02 -31.06
C LYS A 654 -5.03 15.71 -30.46
N LEU A 655 -5.19 15.73 -29.14
CA LEU A 655 -6.35 16.33 -28.48
C LEU A 655 -6.44 17.84 -28.75
N GLU A 656 -7.66 18.31 -29.01
CA GLU A 656 -7.97 19.75 -29.15
C GLU A 656 -7.91 20.46 -27.79
N LEU A 657 -8.29 19.75 -26.72
CA LEU A 657 -8.25 20.25 -25.34
C LEU A 657 -7.80 19.15 -24.39
N MET A 658 -6.78 19.42 -23.60
CA MET A 658 -6.36 18.57 -22.51
C MET A 658 -6.17 19.41 -21.24
N ILE A 659 -7.02 19.16 -20.24
CA ILE A 659 -6.93 19.75 -18.92
C ILE A 659 -6.27 18.73 -18.00
N VAL A 660 -5.15 19.09 -17.38
CA VAL A 660 -4.46 18.25 -16.40
C VAL A 660 -4.49 18.92 -15.05
N GLN A 661 -5.08 18.26 -14.06
CA GLN A 661 -5.06 18.67 -12.67
C GLN A 661 -4.12 17.76 -11.90
N ASP A 662 -2.98 18.28 -11.46
CA ASP A 662 -1.94 17.49 -10.80
C ASP A 662 -1.14 18.36 -9.81
N ILE A 663 -0.34 17.71 -8.96
CA ILE A 663 0.55 18.36 -7.99
C ILE A 663 1.91 18.71 -8.61
N PHE A 664 2.29 18.06 -9.72
CA PHE A 664 3.55 18.27 -10.45
C PHE A 664 3.32 18.38 -11.95
N LEU A 665 4.30 18.95 -12.66
CA LEU A 665 4.42 18.68 -14.09
C LEU A 665 4.82 17.21 -14.29
N THR A 666 3.81 16.36 -14.52
CA THR A 666 3.96 14.95 -14.88
C THR A 666 4.20 14.78 -16.38
N GLU A 667 4.56 13.57 -16.80
CA GLU A 667 4.72 13.22 -18.20
C GLU A 667 3.42 13.42 -18.98
N THR A 668 2.26 13.19 -18.36
CA THR A 668 0.95 13.54 -18.96
C THR A 668 0.76 15.05 -19.06
N ALA A 669 1.14 15.83 -18.04
CA ALA A 669 1.02 17.28 -18.05
C ALA A 669 1.82 17.96 -19.17
N ASN A 670 2.84 17.29 -19.71
CA ASN A 670 3.59 17.77 -20.88
C ASN A 670 2.73 17.90 -22.15
N TYR A 671 1.57 17.25 -22.21
CA TYR A 671 0.61 17.32 -23.33
C TYR A 671 -0.57 18.26 -23.06
N ALA A 672 -0.68 18.80 -21.84
CA ALA A 672 -1.80 19.63 -21.42
C ALA A 672 -1.84 20.96 -22.16
N ASP A 673 -3.05 21.46 -22.39
CA ASP A 673 -3.34 22.85 -22.80
C ASP A 673 -3.56 23.74 -21.58
N ILE A 674 -4.14 23.17 -20.51
CA ILE A 674 -4.38 23.85 -19.23
C ILE A 674 -3.91 22.93 -18.10
N ILE A 675 -3.08 23.47 -17.21
CA ILE A 675 -2.64 22.78 -15.99
C ILE A 675 -3.24 23.49 -14.77
N LEU A 676 -3.88 22.71 -13.90
CA LEU A 676 -4.53 23.18 -12.69
C LEU A 676 -3.78 22.63 -11.46
N PRO A 677 -3.14 23.49 -10.64
CA PRO A 677 -2.35 23.03 -9.50
C PRO A 677 -3.25 22.49 -8.39
N ALA A 678 -3.05 21.20 -8.07
CA ALA A 678 -3.81 20.48 -7.06
C ALA A 678 -3.08 20.42 -5.71
N SER A 679 -3.81 20.03 -4.67
CA SER A 679 -3.25 19.75 -3.35
C SER A 679 -2.89 18.26 -3.20
N ALA A 680 -1.82 17.96 -2.48
CA ALA A 680 -1.46 16.59 -2.10
C ALA A 680 -2.35 16.09 -0.94
N LEU A 681 -2.30 14.79 -0.64
CA LEU A 681 -3.17 14.18 0.38
C LEU A 681 -3.03 14.83 1.77
N TYR A 682 -1.81 15.22 2.17
CA TYR A 682 -1.54 15.90 3.44
C TYR A 682 -1.90 17.40 3.45
N GLU A 683 -2.41 17.93 2.34
CA GLU A 683 -2.81 19.32 2.17
C GLU A 683 -4.34 19.47 2.05
N LYS A 684 -5.09 18.35 2.12
CA LYS A 684 -6.54 18.32 1.85
C LYS A 684 -7.35 17.55 2.87
N ASN A 685 -8.66 17.68 2.74
CA ASN A 685 -9.65 17.08 3.61
C ASN A 685 -10.52 16.05 2.85
N GLY A 686 -10.90 14.95 3.48
CA GLY A 686 -11.83 13.97 2.90
C GLY A 686 -11.72 12.60 3.55
N THR A 687 -12.15 11.58 2.81
CA THR A 687 -12.02 10.17 3.20
C THR A 687 -11.36 9.32 2.12
N VAL A 688 -10.69 8.25 2.53
CA VAL A 688 -10.18 7.19 1.64
C VAL A 688 -10.64 5.84 2.14
N SER A 689 -10.88 4.90 1.23
CA SER A 689 -11.18 3.50 1.53
C SER A 689 -10.03 2.61 1.08
N ASN A 690 -9.42 1.90 2.03
CA ASN A 690 -8.26 1.04 1.78
C ASN A 690 -8.66 -0.35 1.23
N THR A 691 -7.68 -1.23 1.00
CA THR A 691 -7.86 -2.61 0.51
C THR A 691 -8.70 -3.49 1.44
N ASN A 692 -8.82 -3.14 2.72
CA ASN A 692 -9.62 -3.84 3.71
C ASN A 692 -11.09 -3.38 3.75
N ARG A 693 -11.51 -2.45 2.87
CA ARG A 693 -12.81 -1.76 2.94
C ARG A 693 -12.94 -0.83 4.14
N GLN A 694 -11.83 -0.35 4.68
CA GLN A 694 -11.84 0.56 5.82
C GLN A 694 -11.88 2.00 5.33
N VAL A 695 -12.95 2.71 5.68
CA VAL A 695 -13.12 4.14 5.44
C VAL A 695 -12.33 4.90 6.50
N GLN A 696 -11.44 5.78 6.05
CA GLN A 696 -10.46 6.48 6.89
C GLN A 696 -10.47 7.97 6.60
N ARG A 697 -10.40 8.77 7.66
CA ARG A 697 -10.32 10.23 7.59
C ARG A 697 -8.94 10.73 7.19
N VAL A 698 -8.89 11.61 6.19
CA VAL A 698 -7.70 12.33 5.72
C VAL A 698 -7.76 13.78 6.18
N ARG A 699 -6.74 14.26 6.88
CA ARG A 699 -6.69 15.63 7.41
C ARG A 699 -5.51 16.43 6.83
N PRO A 700 -5.70 17.73 6.59
CA PRO A 700 -4.62 18.61 6.15
C PRO A 700 -3.66 18.87 7.33
N ALA A 701 -2.38 18.55 7.15
CA ALA A 701 -1.31 18.86 8.09
C ALA A 701 -0.60 20.19 7.73
N VAL A 702 -0.57 20.53 6.44
CA VAL A 702 0.04 21.75 5.91
C VAL A 702 -0.88 22.37 4.84
N ALA A 703 -0.66 23.65 4.51
CA ALA A 703 -1.39 24.30 3.43
C ALA A 703 -0.83 23.88 2.05
N PRO A 704 -1.66 23.85 0.98
CA PRO A 704 -1.16 23.71 -0.38
C PRO A 704 -0.19 24.84 -0.76
N PRO A 705 0.78 24.60 -1.65
CA PRO A 705 1.76 25.61 -2.04
C PRO A 705 1.16 26.65 -3.00
N GLY A 706 1.51 27.93 -2.79
CA GLY A 706 1.08 29.04 -3.66
C GLY A 706 -0.45 29.20 -3.70
N GLU A 707 -1.01 29.10 -4.90
CA GLU A 707 -2.45 29.20 -5.17
C GLU A 707 -3.09 27.83 -5.45
N ALA A 708 -2.39 26.71 -5.21
CA ALA A 708 -2.93 25.37 -5.40
C ALA A 708 -4.22 25.15 -4.59
N ARG A 709 -5.18 24.40 -5.16
CA ARG A 709 -6.50 24.17 -4.55
C ARG A 709 -6.77 22.67 -4.37
N GLU A 710 -7.65 22.36 -3.41
CA GLU A 710 -8.20 21.01 -3.27
C GLU A 710 -9.00 20.60 -4.50
N ASP A 711 -8.85 19.35 -4.93
CA ASP A 711 -9.38 18.86 -6.20
C ASP A 711 -10.90 18.96 -6.29
N TRP A 712 -11.61 18.76 -5.17
CA TRP A 712 -13.05 18.88 -5.12
C TRP A 712 -13.51 20.31 -5.43
N LYS A 713 -12.80 21.34 -4.92
CA LYS A 713 -13.14 22.75 -5.16
C LYS A 713 -13.00 23.08 -6.63
N VAL A 714 -11.92 22.60 -7.25
CA VAL A 714 -11.66 22.80 -8.69
C VAL A 714 -12.75 22.12 -9.53
N THR A 715 -13.13 20.90 -9.17
CA THR A 715 -14.19 20.16 -9.88
C THR A 715 -15.56 20.85 -9.74
N VAL A 716 -15.89 21.36 -8.55
CA VAL A 716 -17.12 22.14 -8.33
C VAL A 716 -17.14 23.45 -9.11
N GLU A 717 -16.01 24.15 -9.20
CA GLU A 717 -15.89 25.38 -9.98
C GLU A 717 -16.06 25.13 -11.48
N LEU A 718 -15.40 24.10 -12.03
CA LEU A 718 -15.61 23.68 -13.41
C LEU A 718 -17.06 23.27 -13.69
N ALA A 719 -17.70 22.55 -12.76
CA ALA A 719 -19.11 22.20 -12.86
C ALA A 719 -20.00 23.45 -13.01
N ARG A 720 -19.76 24.49 -12.20
CA ARG A 720 -20.47 25.77 -12.31
C ARG A 720 -20.21 26.46 -13.66
N ARG A 721 -18.96 26.47 -14.15
CA ARG A 721 -18.60 27.09 -15.44
C ARG A 721 -19.28 26.42 -16.63
N ILE A 722 -19.58 25.12 -16.57
CA ILE A 722 -20.34 24.41 -17.62
C ILE A 722 -21.87 24.43 -17.40
N GLY A 723 -22.36 25.15 -16.38
CA GLY A 723 -23.78 25.36 -16.12
C GLY A 723 -24.44 24.40 -15.13
N LEU A 724 -23.68 23.61 -14.36
CA LEU A 724 -24.22 22.78 -13.28
C LEU A 724 -24.36 23.59 -11.97
N PRO A 725 -25.51 23.55 -11.28
CA PRO A 725 -25.78 24.39 -10.11
C PRO A 725 -25.21 23.78 -8.81
N TRP A 726 -23.94 23.37 -8.82
CA TRP A 726 -23.31 22.78 -7.64
C TRP A 726 -22.93 23.85 -6.63
N ASP A 727 -23.24 23.63 -5.34
CA ASP A 727 -22.97 24.62 -4.29
C ASP A 727 -22.47 24.04 -2.95
N TYR A 728 -21.64 23.00 -3.01
CA TYR A 728 -21.00 22.44 -1.82
C TYR A 728 -20.08 23.46 -1.13
N LYS A 729 -20.19 23.59 0.18
CA LYS A 729 -19.38 24.48 1.03
C LYS A 729 -18.25 23.74 1.74
N ASP A 730 -18.46 22.46 2.02
CA ASP A 730 -17.49 21.60 2.68
C ASP A 730 -17.53 20.18 2.10
N VAL A 731 -16.41 19.46 2.18
CA VAL A 731 -16.30 18.09 1.67
C VAL A 731 -17.23 17.11 2.40
N SER A 732 -17.59 17.38 3.66
CA SER A 732 -18.58 16.57 4.41
C SER A 732 -19.99 16.63 3.79
N GLU A 733 -20.35 17.71 3.10
CA GLU A 733 -21.63 17.80 2.38
C GLU A 733 -21.66 16.84 1.18
N VAL A 734 -20.51 16.67 0.51
CA VAL A 734 -20.34 15.68 -0.56
C VAL A 734 -20.46 14.27 0.00
N PHE A 735 -19.78 13.99 1.11
CA PHE A 735 -19.89 12.70 1.81
C PHE A 735 -21.34 12.39 2.22
N ASN A 736 -22.08 13.38 2.72
CA ASN A 736 -23.49 13.22 3.07
C ASN A 736 -24.38 12.95 1.85
N GLU A 737 -24.10 13.55 0.69
CA GLU A 737 -24.80 13.22 -0.55
C GLU A 737 -24.50 11.78 -1.00
N MET A 738 -23.24 11.35 -0.94
CA MET A 738 -22.81 10.00 -1.30
C MET A 738 -23.61 8.93 -0.55
N LYS A 739 -23.81 9.13 0.77
CA LYS A 739 -24.58 8.22 1.63
C LYS A 739 -26.02 7.99 1.20
N LEU A 740 -26.62 8.87 0.40
CA LEU A 740 -28.00 8.72 -0.06
C LEU A 740 -28.17 7.54 -1.02
N ASN A 741 -27.11 7.15 -1.74
CA ASN A 741 -27.13 6.06 -2.71
C ASN A 741 -26.00 5.03 -2.54
N MET A 742 -25.09 5.22 -1.57
CA MET A 742 -24.01 4.28 -1.24
C MET A 742 -24.31 3.54 0.06
N ASN A 743 -24.84 2.33 -0.07
CA ASN A 743 -25.11 1.42 1.04
C ASN A 743 -23.84 1.03 1.79
N SER A 744 -22.67 1.03 1.14
CA SER A 744 -21.38 0.83 1.79
C SER A 744 -21.09 1.85 2.90
N LEU A 745 -21.71 3.03 2.85
CA LEU A 745 -21.56 4.08 3.86
C LEU A 745 -22.69 4.09 4.90
N ASN A 746 -23.57 3.09 4.89
CA ASN A 746 -24.61 2.95 5.90
C ASN A 746 -23.99 2.89 7.31
N ASN A 747 -24.55 3.65 8.24
CA ASN A 747 -24.07 3.81 9.62
C ASN A 747 -22.68 4.45 9.78
N ILE A 748 -22.04 4.90 8.69
CA ILE A 748 -20.76 5.62 8.73
C ILE A 748 -21.07 7.11 8.61
N THR A 749 -20.93 7.88 9.70
CA THR A 749 -21.10 9.35 9.65
C THR A 749 -19.76 10.05 9.61
N TRP A 750 -19.77 11.30 9.14
CA TRP A 750 -18.56 12.13 9.12
C TRP A 750 -17.98 12.30 10.53
N GLU A 751 -18.84 12.48 11.53
CA GLU A 751 -18.47 12.65 12.94
C GLU A 751 -17.81 11.39 13.51
N ARG A 752 -18.30 10.19 13.16
CA ARG A 752 -17.65 8.93 13.57
C ARG A 752 -16.23 8.85 13.01
N LEU A 753 -16.07 9.17 11.73
CA LEU A 753 -14.76 9.13 11.06
C LEU A 753 -13.77 10.16 11.64
N GLU A 754 -14.22 11.16 12.40
CA GLU A 754 -13.31 12.05 13.10
C GLU A 754 -12.50 11.32 14.21
N THR A 755 -12.95 10.17 14.69
CA THR A 755 -12.23 9.42 15.74
C THR A 755 -12.01 7.95 15.41
N GLU A 756 -12.73 7.41 14.43
CA GLU A 756 -12.73 5.99 14.10
C GLU A 756 -12.24 5.70 12.67
N THR A 757 -11.81 4.46 12.45
CA THR A 757 -11.68 3.86 11.12
C THR A 757 -12.70 2.73 11.05
N ILE A 758 -13.59 2.74 10.07
CA ILE A 758 -14.75 1.84 10.03
C ILE A 758 -14.68 0.95 8.80
N THR A 759 -14.86 -0.36 8.99
CA THR A 759 -14.88 -1.34 7.89
C THR A 759 -16.29 -1.51 7.36
N TYR A 760 -16.55 -1.24 6.08
CA TYR A 760 -17.90 -1.54 5.58
C TYR A 760 -18.07 -3.03 5.24
N PRO A 761 -19.27 -3.61 5.48
CA PRO A 761 -20.47 -2.97 6.04
C PRO A 761 -20.40 -2.72 7.55
N SER A 762 -21.03 -1.62 8.00
CA SER A 762 -21.31 -1.31 9.42
C SER A 762 -22.79 -1.57 9.69
N LEU A 763 -23.11 -2.47 10.62
CA LEU A 763 -24.48 -2.97 10.85
C LEU A 763 -25.35 -2.02 11.68
N HIS A 764 -24.73 -1.20 12.53
CA HIS A 764 -25.40 -0.18 13.36
C HIS A 764 -24.42 0.97 13.69
N GLU A 765 -24.91 2.03 14.35
CA GLU A 765 -24.20 3.31 14.53
C GLU A 765 -22.91 3.23 15.36
N THR A 766 -22.70 2.17 16.14
CA THR A 766 -21.49 1.96 16.94
C THR A 766 -20.68 0.73 16.51
N ASP A 767 -21.08 0.08 15.41
CA ASP A 767 -20.38 -1.10 14.89
C ASP A 767 -19.03 -0.67 14.30
N PRO A 768 -17.89 -1.23 14.72
CA PRO A 768 -16.59 -0.99 14.06
C PRO A 768 -16.55 -1.54 12.63
N GLY A 769 -17.52 -2.37 12.28
CA GLY A 769 -17.71 -2.92 10.95
C GLY A 769 -17.20 -4.34 10.80
N GLN A 770 -17.60 -4.97 9.70
CA GLN A 770 -17.40 -6.41 9.50
C GLN A 770 -16.09 -6.72 8.77
N ALA A 771 -15.16 -7.38 9.46
CA ALA A 771 -13.90 -7.83 8.86
C ALA A 771 -14.13 -8.88 7.77
N ILE A 772 -15.10 -9.77 7.97
CA ILE A 772 -15.49 -10.87 7.09
C ILE A 772 -16.91 -10.62 6.59
N VAL A 773 -17.16 -10.92 5.32
CA VAL A 773 -18.50 -10.85 4.72
C VAL A 773 -18.89 -12.19 4.10
N PHE A 774 -20.19 -12.33 3.80
CA PHE A 774 -20.78 -13.51 3.13
C PHE A 774 -20.86 -14.79 3.98
N GLY A 775 -20.93 -14.65 5.30
CA GLY A 775 -21.16 -15.78 6.21
C GLY A 775 -22.61 -16.29 6.23
N ASP A 776 -23.55 -15.46 5.78
CA ASP A 776 -24.99 -15.70 5.74
C ASP A 776 -25.56 -15.79 4.32
N GLY A 777 -24.75 -15.52 3.30
CA GLY A 777 -25.10 -15.63 1.88
C GLY A 777 -24.29 -14.68 1.00
N PHE A 778 -24.26 -14.97 -0.29
CA PHE A 778 -23.59 -14.14 -1.28
C PHE A 778 -24.53 -13.06 -1.85
N PRO A 779 -24.03 -11.86 -2.21
CA PRO A 779 -24.78 -10.81 -2.90
C PRO A 779 -25.04 -11.16 -4.38
N ARG A 780 -25.52 -12.37 -4.62
CA ARG A 780 -25.93 -12.92 -5.91
C ARG A 780 -27.38 -13.43 -5.80
N PRO A 781 -28.05 -13.66 -6.95
CA PRO A 781 -29.35 -14.32 -6.95
C PRO A 781 -29.34 -15.59 -6.08
N GLU A 782 -30.42 -15.80 -5.32
CA GLU A 782 -30.58 -16.94 -4.39
C GLU A 782 -29.56 -17.03 -3.24
N GLY A 783 -28.70 -16.03 -3.05
CA GLY A 783 -27.70 -16.03 -1.98
C GLY A 783 -26.51 -16.96 -2.22
N ARG A 784 -26.28 -17.40 -3.47
CA ARG A 784 -25.30 -18.44 -3.83
C ARG A 784 -24.22 -17.94 -4.77
N ALA A 785 -22.97 -18.29 -4.49
CA ALA A 785 -21.84 -18.05 -5.37
C ALA A 785 -21.86 -19.00 -6.58
N ARG A 786 -21.21 -18.65 -7.68
CA ARG A 786 -21.18 -19.45 -8.90
C ARG A 786 -19.79 -19.96 -9.21
N PHE A 787 -19.68 -21.24 -9.56
CA PHE A 787 -18.49 -21.77 -10.24
C PHE A 787 -18.50 -21.38 -11.72
N THR A 788 -17.36 -20.89 -12.22
CA THR A 788 -17.18 -20.54 -13.64
C THR A 788 -15.90 -21.22 -14.16
N PRO A 789 -16.03 -22.31 -14.94
CA PRO A 789 -14.90 -23.01 -15.53
C PRO A 789 -14.02 -22.10 -16.39
N ALA A 790 -12.71 -22.14 -16.16
CA ALA A 790 -11.71 -21.36 -16.88
C ALA A 790 -10.82 -22.27 -17.75
N SER A 791 -10.70 -21.95 -19.03
CA SER A 791 -9.89 -22.72 -19.99
C SER A 791 -8.48 -22.16 -20.10
N VAL A 792 -7.50 -23.03 -20.37
CA VAL A 792 -6.12 -22.60 -20.60
C VAL A 792 -6.03 -21.92 -21.97
N ILE A 793 -5.63 -20.65 -21.97
CA ILE A 793 -5.23 -19.93 -23.19
C ILE A 793 -3.79 -19.44 -23.01
N PRO A 794 -2.96 -19.48 -24.08
CA PRO A 794 -1.60 -18.95 -24.01
C PRO A 794 -1.62 -17.42 -23.86
N PRO A 795 -0.53 -16.81 -23.37
CA PRO A 795 -0.30 -15.36 -23.52
C PRO A 795 -0.41 -14.92 -24.98
N ASP A 796 -0.73 -13.64 -25.20
CA ASP A 796 -0.92 -13.10 -26.56
C ASP A 796 0.41 -13.06 -27.33
N GLU A 797 1.50 -12.69 -26.66
CA GLU A 797 2.81 -12.47 -27.28
C GLU A 797 3.88 -13.44 -26.76
N ALA A 798 3.82 -14.70 -27.16
CA ALA A 798 4.83 -15.71 -26.79
C ALA A 798 6.24 -15.40 -27.36
N PRO A 799 7.33 -15.78 -26.64
CA PRO A 799 8.70 -15.65 -27.15
C PRO A 799 8.92 -16.40 -28.48
N ASP A 800 9.78 -15.85 -29.33
CA ASP A 800 10.18 -16.44 -30.61
C ASP A 800 11.69 -16.29 -30.87
N ALA A 801 12.13 -16.55 -32.10
CA ALA A 801 13.55 -16.47 -32.44
C ALA A 801 14.12 -15.03 -32.42
N GLU A 802 13.28 -14.02 -32.58
CA GLU A 802 13.69 -12.61 -32.59
C GLU A 802 13.60 -11.97 -31.20
N TYR A 803 12.57 -12.35 -30.42
CA TYR A 803 12.32 -11.91 -29.06
C TYR A 803 12.27 -13.13 -28.12
N PRO A 804 13.43 -13.70 -27.74
CA PRO A 804 13.51 -15.02 -27.11
C PRO A 804 13.23 -15.03 -25.61
N MET A 805 13.09 -13.88 -24.96
CA MET A 805 12.90 -13.77 -23.51
C MET A 805 11.53 -13.20 -23.15
N ILE A 806 11.13 -13.38 -21.90
CA ILE A 806 9.91 -12.80 -21.33
C ILE A 806 10.27 -11.57 -20.50
N MET A 807 9.69 -10.43 -20.83
CA MET A 807 9.68 -9.26 -19.95
C MET A 807 8.47 -9.34 -19.02
N THR A 808 8.69 -9.05 -17.74
CA THR A 808 7.63 -8.78 -16.78
C THR A 808 7.90 -7.47 -16.04
N THR A 809 6.85 -6.71 -15.76
CA THR A 809 6.95 -5.40 -15.10
C THR A 809 6.55 -5.47 -13.64
N GLY A 810 7.05 -4.56 -12.80
CA GLY A 810 6.55 -4.41 -11.44
C GLY A 810 7.13 -3.23 -10.69
N ARG A 811 7.23 -3.35 -9.37
CA ARG A 811 7.55 -2.22 -8.47
C ARG A 811 8.80 -2.52 -7.68
N GLN A 812 9.31 -1.47 -7.05
CA GLN A 812 10.35 -1.53 -6.01
C GLN A 812 9.76 -1.00 -4.70
N LEU A 813 10.44 -1.25 -3.58
CA LEU A 813 9.96 -0.83 -2.27
C LEU A 813 10.00 0.70 -2.12
N GLU A 814 11.03 1.34 -2.65
CA GLU A 814 11.35 2.75 -2.51
C GLU A 814 10.41 3.59 -3.37
N HIS A 815 10.15 3.11 -4.59
CA HIS A 815 9.37 3.85 -5.58
C HIS A 815 7.92 3.40 -5.68
N TRP A 816 7.03 4.38 -5.85
CA TRP A 816 5.61 4.12 -5.96
C TRP A 816 5.06 4.58 -7.31
N HIS A 817 4.49 3.61 -8.04
CA HIS A 817 3.85 3.83 -9.34
C HIS A 817 4.85 4.36 -10.37
N THR A 818 4.48 5.40 -11.11
CA THR A 818 5.31 6.06 -12.13
C THR A 818 6.33 7.03 -11.53
N GLY A 819 6.68 6.88 -10.24
CA GLY A 819 7.72 7.67 -9.58
C GLY A 819 7.41 9.15 -9.34
N SER A 820 6.26 9.68 -9.75
CA SER A 820 5.99 11.13 -9.74
C SER A 820 6.11 11.79 -8.37
N MET A 821 5.78 11.06 -7.30
CA MET A 821 5.97 11.49 -5.91
C MET A 821 7.31 11.01 -5.33
N THR A 822 7.63 9.72 -5.45
CA THR A 822 8.76 9.12 -4.73
C THR A 822 10.11 9.54 -5.28
N ARG A 823 10.23 9.81 -6.58
CA ARG A 823 11.45 10.38 -7.18
C ARG A 823 11.65 11.87 -6.91
N ARG A 824 10.67 12.50 -6.25
CA ARG A 824 10.76 13.86 -5.73
C ARG A 824 10.87 13.87 -4.20
N SER A 825 11.10 12.72 -3.59
CA SER A 825 11.46 12.56 -2.18
C SER A 825 12.97 12.37 -2.08
N LEU A 826 13.63 13.18 -1.25
CA LEU A 826 15.08 13.14 -1.09
C LEU A 826 15.55 11.79 -0.56
N VAL A 827 14.80 11.21 0.39
CA VAL A 827 15.16 9.91 0.97
C VAL A 827 14.95 8.79 -0.04
N LEU A 828 13.77 8.70 -0.66
CA LEU A 828 13.41 7.55 -1.48
C LEU A 828 14.22 7.49 -2.77
N ASP A 829 14.42 8.64 -3.41
CA ASP A 829 15.22 8.72 -4.65
C ASP A 829 16.70 8.42 -4.37
N ALA A 830 17.26 8.89 -3.26
CA ALA A 830 18.65 8.61 -2.91
C ALA A 830 18.93 7.12 -2.61
N VAL A 831 17.93 6.35 -2.15
CA VAL A 831 18.10 4.92 -1.87
C VAL A 831 18.11 4.09 -3.17
N GLU A 832 17.35 4.50 -4.19
CA GLU A 832 17.20 3.74 -5.43
C GLU A 832 17.12 4.68 -6.66
N PRO A 833 18.18 5.46 -6.98
CA PRO A 833 18.11 6.56 -7.94
C PRO A 833 18.07 6.09 -9.40
N GLU A 834 18.74 4.99 -9.71
CA GLU A 834 19.01 4.56 -11.08
C GLU A 834 17.93 3.61 -11.64
N ALA A 835 17.50 3.89 -12.87
CA ALA A 835 16.64 2.98 -13.61
C ALA A 835 17.37 1.66 -13.91
N ASN A 836 16.81 0.53 -13.48
CA ASN A 836 17.45 -0.78 -13.62
C ASN A 836 16.49 -1.89 -14.05
N CYS A 837 17.03 -2.94 -14.67
CA CYS A 837 16.34 -4.20 -14.93
C CYS A 837 17.05 -5.34 -14.21
N SER A 838 16.29 -6.32 -13.71
CA SER A 838 16.86 -7.49 -13.03
C SER A 838 16.95 -8.68 -13.98
N LEU A 839 18.14 -9.29 -14.03
CA LEU A 839 18.48 -10.43 -14.87
C LEU A 839 19.16 -11.52 -14.05
N ASN A 840 18.98 -12.78 -14.46
CA ASN A 840 19.71 -13.89 -13.85
C ASN A 840 21.23 -13.74 -14.08
N PRO A 841 22.09 -14.00 -13.07
CA PRO A 841 23.54 -13.95 -13.25
C PRO A 841 24.08 -14.86 -14.36
N CYS A 842 23.45 -16.01 -14.62
CA CYS A 842 23.82 -16.88 -15.73
C CYS A 842 23.56 -16.21 -17.08
N THR A 843 22.41 -15.54 -17.22
CA THR A 843 22.03 -14.79 -18.43
C THR A 843 23.00 -13.66 -18.70
N LEU A 844 23.33 -12.85 -17.67
CA LEU A 844 24.33 -11.79 -17.78
C LEU A 844 25.69 -12.31 -18.26
N LYS A 845 26.15 -13.43 -17.68
CA LYS A 845 27.41 -14.07 -18.08
C LYS A 845 27.40 -14.59 -19.53
N LEU A 846 26.29 -15.18 -19.98
CA LEU A 846 26.13 -15.65 -21.37
C LEU A 846 26.15 -14.48 -22.36
N MET A 847 25.63 -13.33 -21.95
CA MET A 847 25.64 -12.09 -22.72
C MET A 847 26.97 -11.33 -22.66
N GLY A 848 27.87 -11.70 -21.74
CA GLY A 848 29.10 -10.94 -21.48
C GLY A 848 28.83 -9.55 -20.92
N VAL A 849 27.79 -9.39 -20.10
CA VAL A 849 27.39 -8.14 -19.43
C VAL A 849 27.70 -8.25 -17.94
N GLU A 850 28.42 -7.27 -17.39
CA GLU A 850 28.65 -7.19 -15.94
C GLU A 850 27.52 -6.41 -15.25
N PRO A 851 27.16 -6.73 -13.99
CA PRO A 851 26.18 -5.94 -13.23
C PRO A 851 26.62 -4.46 -13.15
N GLY A 852 25.69 -3.55 -13.42
CA GLY A 852 25.96 -2.10 -13.54
C GLY A 852 26.20 -1.61 -14.96
N GLU A 853 26.46 -2.50 -15.94
CA GLU A 853 26.52 -2.10 -17.35
C GLU A 853 25.12 -1.83 -17.93
N MET A 854 25.05 -0.99 -18.97
CA MET A 854 23.82 -0.69 -19.69
C MET A 854 23.48 -1.78 -20.72
N VAL A 855 22.20 -2.12 -20.81
CA VAL A 855 21.64 -3.02 -21.83
C VAL A 855 20.49 -2.34 -22.56
N ARG A 856 20.22 -2.78 -23.79
CA ARG A 856 19.02 -2.39 -24.54
C ARG A 856 17.97 -3.49 -24.45
N LEU A 857 16.77 -3.11 -24.06
CA LEU A 857 15.58 -3.96 -24.10
C LEU A 857 14.70 -3.54 -25.26
N SER A 858 14.38 -4.46 -26.16
CA SER A 858 13.59 -4.20 -27.36
C SER A 858 12.42 -5.17 -27.46
N THR A 859 11.24 -4.65 -27.79
CA THR A 859 10.06 -5.45 -28.12
C THR A 859 9.56 -5.06 -29.52
N ARG A 860 8.39 -5.58 -29.93
CA ARG A 860 7.76 -5.21 -31.21
C ARG A 860 7.28 -3.77 -31.27
N ARG A 861 7.16 -3.10 -30.11
CA ARG A 861 6.63 -1.73 -29.99
C ARG A 861 7.71 -0.67 -29.89
N GLY A 862 8.78 -0.95 -29.14
CA GLY A 862 9.82 0.04 -28.91
C GLY A 862 11.07 -0.53 -28.25
N SER A 863 11.94 0.37 -27.80
CA SER A 863 13.18 0.02 -27.11
C SER A 863 13.52 1.02 -26.01
N ILE A 864 14.14 0.54 -24.94
CA ILE A 864 14.71 1.37 -23.86
C ILE A 864 16.14 0.93 -23.56
N GLU A 865 16.93 1.84 -23.01
CA GLU A 865 18.26 1.55 -22.45
C GLU A 865 18.19 1.63 -20.93
N ILE A 866 18.74 0.62 -20.25
CA ILE A 866 18.57 0.48 -18.80
C ILE A 866 19.74 -0.26 -18.15
N MET A 867 20.06 0.06 -16.90
CA MET A 867 21.14 -0.61 -16.17
C MET A 867 20.77 -2.07 -15.84
N ALA A 868 21.72 -2.99 -16.03
CA ALA A 868 21.53 -4.39 -15.67
C ALA A 868 21.89 -4.67 -14.20
N ARG A 869 20.97 -5.28 -13.46
CA ARG A 869 21.14 -5.75 -12.07
C ARG A 869 21.09 -7.26 -12.02
N ALA A 870 22.04 -7.87 -11.32
CA ALA A 870 22.04 -9.30 -11.09
C ALA A 870 21.00 -9.69 -10.02
N ASP A 871 20.11 -10.62 -10.35
CA ASP A 871 19.12 -11.17 -9.43
C ASP A 871 18.92 -12.68 -9.67
N ARG A 872 19.26 -13.49 -8.67
CA ARG A 872 19.12 -14.97 -8.72
C ARG A 872 17.66 -15.43 -8.64
N ALA A 873 16.73 -14.55 -8.25
CA ALA A 873 15.32 -14.86 -8.19
C ALA A 873 14.65 -14.88 -9.57
N ILE A 874 15.25 -14.22 -10.56
CA ILE A 874 14.73 -14.14 -11.92
C ILE A 874 15.12 -15.39 -12.70
N ALA A 875 14.20 -15.92 -13.50
CA ALA A 875 14.45 -17.07 -14.38
C ALA A 875 15.43 -16.70 -15.50
N GLU A 876 16.16 -17.68 -16.04
CA GLU A 876 17.21 -17.42 -17.05
C GLU A 876 16.66 -16.86 -18.37
N ASP A 877 15.39 -17.13 -18.67
CA ASP A 877 14.64 -16.69 -19.85
C ASP A 877 13.77 -15.45 -19.59
N MET A 878 13.96 -14.76 -18.47
CA MET A 878 13.15 -13.62 -18.05
C MET A 878 14.00 -12.37 -17.74
N VAL A 879 13.40 -11.20 -17.95
CA VAL A 879 13.84 -9.91 -17.41
C VAL A 879 12.72 -9.24 -16.63
N PHE A 880 13.06 -8.63 -15.49
CA PHE A 880 12.14 -7.83 -14.70
C PHE A 880 12.47 -6.33 -14.86
N VAL A 881 11.45 -5.50 -15.09
CA VAL A 881 11.61 -4.05 -15.27
C VAL A 881 10.65 -3.27 -14.37
N PRO A 882 11.14 -2.46 -13.41
CA PRO A 882 10.34 -1.49 -12.67
C PRO A 882 9.82 -0.37 -13.59
N PHE A 883 8.63 0.16 -13.33
CA PHE A 883 8.01 1.21 -14.18
C PHE A 883 8.00 2.61 -13.55
N ALA A 884 8.92 2.90 -12.62
CA ALA A 884 8.99 4.18 -11.90
C ALA A 884 9.84 5.26 -12.61
N TYR A 885 10.54 4.90 -13.69
CA TYR A 885 11.58 5.72 -14.32
C TYR A 885 11.14 6.23 -15.70
N VAL A 886 11.18 7.55 -15.91
CA VAL A 886 10.77 8.19 -17.17
C VAL A 886 11.82 8.01 -18.26
N GLU A 887 13.09 8.05 -17.86
CA GLU A 887 14.28 7.84 -18.69
C GLU A 887 14.37 6.43 -19.29
N ALA A 888 13.71 5.44 -18.66
CA ALA A 888 13.61 4.06 -19.13
C ALA A 888 12.18 3.53 -18.92
N ALA A 889 11.20 4.20 -19.52
CA ALA A 889 9.78 3.91 -19.32
C ALA A 889 9.42 2.49 -19.79
N ALA A 890 9.22 1.58 -18.83
CA ALA A 890 8.93 0.17 -19.09
C ALA A 890 7.71 -0.06 -20.01
N ASN A 891 6.71 0.83 -19.92
CA ASN A 891 5.47 0.70 -20.69
C ASN A 891 5.59 1.08 -22.17
N ILE A 892 6.76 1.55 -22.64
CA ILE A 892 7.09 1.57 -24.07
C ILE A 892 7.14 0.13 -24.62
N LEU A 893 7.51 -0.84 -23.77
CA LEU A 893 7.76 -2.22 -24.18
C LEU A 893 6.55 -3.14 -24.06
N THR A 894 5.52 -2.75 -23.30
CA THR A 894 4.42 -3.63 -22.85
C THR A 894 3.36 -3.90 -23.90
N ASN A 895 2.72 -5.06 -23.83
CA ASN A 895 1.68 -5.50 -24.76
C ASN A 895 0.31 -4.85 -24.43
N PRO A 896 -0.33 -4.12 -25.37
CA PRO A 896 -1.65 -3.53 -25.15
C PRO A 896 -2.83 -4.53 -25.28
N ALA A 897 -2.57 -5.81 -25.58
CA ALA A 897 -3.64 -6.82 -25.69
C ALA A 897 -4.48 -6.91 -24.41
N LEU A 898 -5.80 -6.91 -24.58
CA LEU A 898 -6.75 -6.77 -23.46
C LEU A 898 -7.40 -8.10 -23.06
N ASP A 899 -7.58 -8.28 -21.75
CA ASP A 899 -8.51 -9.26 -21.19
C ASP A 899 -9.93 -9.05 -21.77
N PRO A 900 -10.61 -10.11 -22.25
CA PRO A 900 -11.88 -9.98 -22.95
C PRO A 900 -13.04 -9.48 -22.06
N TYR A 901 -12.96 -9.68 -20.74
CA TYR A 901 -13.99 -9.31 -19.77
C TYR A 901 -13.61 -8.05 -18.98
N GLY A 902 -12.45 -8.11 -18.32
CA GLY A 902 -11.91 -7.04 -17.47
C GLY A 902 -11.28 -5.89 -18.26
N LYS A 903 -10.99 -6.07 -19.56
CA LYS A 903 -10.36 -5.06 -20.42
C LYS A 903 -9.06 -4.51 -19.83
N ILE A 904 -8.29 -5.36 -19.15
CA ILE A 904 -6.97 -5.03 -18.61
C ILE A 904 -5.91 -5.42 -19.65
N PRO A 905 -4.90 -4.58 -19.90
CA PRO A 905 -3.77 -4.93 -20.77
C PRO A 905 -2.76 -5.90 -20.15
N GLU A 906 -2.05 -6.64 -20.99
CA GLU A 906 -1.04 -7.64 -20.63
C GLU A 906 0.31 -7.03 -20.22
N PHE A 907 0.36 -6.38 -19.05
CA PHE A 907 1.61 -5.79 -18.53
C PHE A 907 2.64 -6.80 -18.03
N LYS A 908 2.21 -8.00 -17.65
CA LYS A 908 3.05 -8.99 -16.96
C LYS A 908 3.73 -9.97 -17.90
N PHE A 909 3.46 -9.86 -19.19
CA PHE A 909 4.00 -10.73 -20.21
C PHE A 909 4.24 -9.94 -21.51
N SER A 910 5.48 -9.89 -21.98
CA SER A 910 5.80 -9.39 -23.32
C SER A 910 7.07 -10.08 -23.80
N ALA A 911 7.10 -10.57 -25.05
CA ALA A 911 8.32 -11.07 -25.63
C ALA A 911 9.34 -9.93 -25.81
N VAL A 912 10.59 -10.16 -25.42
CA VAL A 912 11.65 -9.14 -25.41
C VAL A 912 12.98 -9.72 -25.90
N LYS A 913 13.77 -8.84 -26.52
CA LYS A 913 15.15 -9.06 -26.89
C LYS A 913 16.04 -8.19 -26.01
N ILE A 914 17.14 -8.76 -25.53
CA ILE A 914 18.13 -8.06 -24.71
C ILE A 914 19.44 -8.02 -25.47
N GLU A 915 20.01 -6.83 -25.58
CA GLU A 915 21.26 -6.59 -26.30
C GLU A 915 22.27 -5.86 -25.42
N LYS A 916 23.53 -6.25 -25.51
CA LYS A 916 24.64 -5.50 -24.91
C LYS A 916 24.84 -4.20 -25.69
N ILE A 917 25.03 -3.09 -24.97
CA ILE A 917 25.42 -1.80 -25.56
C ILE A 917 26.96 -1.69 -25.49
N GLU A 918 27.62 -1.39 -26.61
CA GLU A 918 29.06 -1.13 -26.60
C GLU A 918 29.36 0.29 -26.10
N GLY A 919 30.15 0.44 -25.04
CA GLY A 919 30.85 1.69 -24.72
C GLY A 919 30.22 2.67 -23.72
N GLN A 920 29.19 2.27 -22.96
CA GLN A 920 28.68 3.07 -21.82
C GLN A 920 28.62 2.25 -20.54
N ILE A 921 29.50 2.58 -19.59
CA ILE A 921 29.34 2.21 -18.18
C ILE A 921 28.37 3.25 -17.60
N ALA A 922 27.33 2.82 -16.86
CA ALA A 922 26.44 3.75 -16.15
C ALA A 922 27.27 4.67 -15.23
N ALA A 923 26.83 5.92 -15.04
CA ALA A 923 27.55 6.85 -14.16
C ALA A 923 27.57 6.29 -12.72
N GLU A 924 28.74 6.31 -12.07
CA GLU A 924 28.94 5.91 -10.66
C GLU A 924 28.18 6.80 -9.68
#